data_AF-A0A926ZH75-F1
#
_entry.id   AF-A0A926ZH75-F1
#
_cell.length_a   1.000
_cell.length_b   1.000
_cell.length_c   1.000
_cell.angle_alpha   90.00
_cell.angle_beta   90.00
_cell.angle_gamma   90.00
#
_symmetry.space_group_name_H-M   'P 1'
#
loop_
_entity.id
_entity.type
_entity.pdbx_description
1 polymer ?
#
loop_
_entity_poly.entity_id
_entity_poly.type
_entity_poly.pdbx_seq_one_letter_code
_entity_poly.pdbx_strand_id
1 'polypeptide(L)'
;MLETSPFFSESFYLSQNQDVAAAVIAGSFSSGLQHFNSFGKIEGRDPSLLFSNRYYLQQNADVAAAVNTGVFRSAFEHFELSGQFEARNFSQLFDTRYYLEQNLDVAALVQTGQSAIAHYLSSGQFEGRDPSQLFDNSFYLTQNQDVAGSIGIDSLTGIKHYLDFGAAEGRIASAEFNSSFYLQQYSDVAAAVNSGAFRSAFQHYAQFGVLEGRYGNDVLLNPAAIYVSNNGTANVGDVDRFDPNFAIQKRFVAGNNEGVELDIAGNLYQAGDVTPGAGSIRVISQIGDRPDGDAFSIIRDREIRGAQTQLVNPKGFAIAHTAGFTIVADNGAQNLKVFGTAAGGDVPPVAVTALSANPWDVAYDEESDRLFVALVNGDVSVFDNYIGNGTNIGGGGISRTITPVNAAGNKVSTNLHGIAYSPGRNKLVVTDVGAATAAQSPNFNTDGRIYIIDNASAVNGNVIPSRTIEGPATQMGNPVDMILNGTEVRIAEKAKDLLLIYRNIFDGPSGDIAPDVSIPEIKPESLVAELSDGRMNRGVTDIETTATIIDSLVVTSNPPATGSSEFVAKLSTNLQNQAAFNTSNAVPSLENVTFDLTGDAFITFDNNDTNGGVLIVNRLANSRDGETVSISRDRTITGANTGLVSPKGLEVADNLGLVFVTENNATTPAILAFSTQAQGDVAPVFATTNLGGRRPWDVDYEPNSDRLFVAATDGAVLVYDRYAATQGANGPTRVITPSDVSGNKISVNLHGIIYVESSDTLLLSDVGSAMSATDGQLFVVNNASTANGNVSVRGIAGPNSMLGNPVDITYDGANLYVAEKSNNLVMRFDDIINQLALIDPLPNQPPIFDIAANLMVTRNRPESVALAPDYLAARPR
;
A
#
# COMPACT_ATOMS: atom_id res chain seq x y z
N MET A 1 -1.09 38.99 21.97
CA MET A 1 -2.14 40.03 21.79
C MET A 1 -2.80 39.73 20.46
N LEU A 2 -4.13 39.61 20.44
CA LEU A 2 -4.90 39.30 19.23
C LEU A 2 -4.66 40.41 18.19
N GLU A 3 -4.04 40.09 17.04
CA GLU A 3 -3.90 41.05 15.95
C GLU A 3 -5.25 41.23 15.24
N THR A 4 -5.58 42.47 14.89
CA THR A 4 -6.94 42.93 14.52
C THR A 4 -7.44 42.45 13.15
N SER A 5 -6.70 41.57 12.47
CA SER A 5 -7.20 40.77 11.34
C SER A 5 -6.62 39.36 11.44
N PRO A 6 -7.45 38.30 11.48
CA PRO A 6 -6.95 36.92 11.61
C PRO A 6 -6.23 36.43 10.34
N PHE A 7 -6.18 37.24 9.28
CA PHE A 7 -5.55 36.94 8.00
C PHE A 7 -4.17 37.59 7.82
N PHE A 8 -3.69 38.35 8.82
CA PHE A 8 -2.43 39.08 8.75
C PHE A 8 -1.33 38.41 9.58
N SER A 9 -0.12 38.35 9.03
CA SER A 9 1.08 37.90 9.72
C SER A 9 2.17 38.97 9.60
N GLU A 10 2.50 39.62 10.71
CA GLU A 10 3.52 40.68 10.79
C GLU A 10 4.90 40.18 10.29
N SER A 11 5.30 38.99 10.73
CA SER A 11 6.58 38.38 10.35
C SER A 11 6.66 38.11 8.84
N PHE A 12 5.61 37.53 8.27
CA PHE A 12 5.51 37.32 6.83
C PHE A 12 5.53 38.65 6.09
N TYR A 13 4.66 39.57 6.47
CA TYR A 13 4.47 40.82 5.76
C TYR A 13 5.74 41.66 5.70
N LEU A 14 6.46 41.79 6.83
CA LEU A 14 7.73 42.52 6.85
C LEU A 14 8.84 41.77 6.09
N SER A 15 8.84 40.43 6.10
CA SER A 15 9.82 39.65 5.32
C SER A 15 9.69 39.88 3.81
N GLN A 16 8.45 40.02 3.32
CA GLN A 16 8.15 40.22 1.90
C GLN A 16 8.30 41.66 1.44
N ASN A 17 8.24 42.59 2.38
CA ASN A 17 8.18 44.02 2.10
C ASN A 17 9.32 44.72 2.81
N GLN A 18 10.54 44.54 2.28
CA GLN A 18 11.77 45.08 2.88
C GLN A 18 11.75 46.61 3.02
N ASP A 19 11.07 47.29 2.10
CA ASP A 19 10.77 48.72 2.16
C ASP A 19 9.92 49.07 3.39
N VAL A 20 8.90 48.26 3.68
CA VAL A 20 8.03 48.42 4.86
C VAL A 20 8.78 48.06 6.14
N ALA A 21 9.58 46.99 6.14
CA ALA A 21 10.42 46.63 7.28
C ALA A 21 11.37 47.76 7.66
N ALA A 22 12.02 48.38 6.66
CA ALA A 22 12.86 49.56 6.89
C ALA A 22 12.06 50.75 7.43
N ALA A 23 10.84 50.98 6.92
CA ALA A 23 9.98 52.06 7.39
C ALA A 23 9.47 51.85 8.83
N VAL A 24 9.20 50.61 9.25
CA VAL A 24 8.83 50.26 10.63
C VAL A 24 10.04 50.45 11.56
N ILE A 25 11.23 49.98 11.18
CA ILE A 25 12.47 50.19 11.94
C ILE A 25 12.78 51.68 12.10
N ALA A 26 12.55 52.48 11.06
CA ALA A 26 12.71 53.93 11.08
C ALA A 26 11.60 54.66 11.88
N GLY A 27 10.57 53.97 12.36
CA GLY A 27 9.46 54.53 13.12
C GLY A 27 8.41 55.27 12.28
N SER A 28 8.47 55.18 10.94
CA SER A 28 7.45 55.75 10.05
C SER A 28 6.11 55.03 10.15
N PHE A 29 6.15 53.74 10.52
CA PHE A 29 5.00 52.93 10.89
C PHE A 29 5.27 52.23 12.22
N SER A 30 4.24 52.07 13.05
CA SER A 30 4.32 51.32 14.31
C SER A 30 4.37 49.81 14.12
N SER A 31 3.90 49.32 12.96
CA SER A 31 3.91 47.91 12.57
C SER A 31 3.66 47.75 11.06
N GLY A 32 4.00 46.59 10.52
CA GLY A 32 3.61 46.15 9.19
C GLY A 32 2.09 46.12 9.03
N LEU A 33 1.34 45.74 10.06
CA LEU A 33 -0.12 45.80 10.06
C LEU A 33 -0.66 47.22 9.82
N GLN A 34 -0.03 48.24 10.42
CA GLN A 34 -0.40 49.63 10.17
C GLN A 34 -0.18 50.00 8.71
N HIS A 35 0.97 49.61 8.14
CA HIS A 35 1.25 49.83 6.72
C HIS A 35 0.25 49.08 5.84
N PHE A 36 -0.04 47.81 6.12
CA PHE A 36 -0.95 47.00 5.32
C PHE A 36 -2.35 47.61 5.27
N ASN A 37 -2.90 48.01 6.43
CA ASN A 37 -4.21 48.64 6.49
C ASN A 37 -4.26 50.01 5.80
N SER A 38 -3.16 50.75 5.79
CA SER A 38 -3.10 52.10 5.22
C SER A 38 -2.82 52.08 3.72
N PHE A 39 -2.00 51.14 3.24
CA PHE A 39 -1.43 51.11 1.89
C PHE A 39 -1.41 49.70 1.31
N GLY A 40 -0.88 48.72 2.05
CA GLY A 40 -0.62 47.38 1.51
C GLY A 40 -1.82 46.65 0.92
N LYS A 41 -3.02 46.82 1.53
CA LYS A 41 -4.27 46.29 1.00
C LYS A 41 -4.52 46.79 -0.43
N ILE A 42 -4.31 48.09 -0.67
CA ILE A 42 -4.56 48.75 -1.96
C ILE A 42 -3.44 48.44 -2.95
N GLU A 43 -2.20 48.31 -2.47
CA GLU A 43 -1.03 47.95 -3.27
C GLU A 43 -1.04 46.47 -3.71
N GLY A 44 -2.01 45.67 -3.26
CA GLY A 44 -2.10 44.25 -3.59
C GLY A 44 -0.99 43.41 -2.94
N ARG A 45 -0.46 43.85 -1.79
CA ARG A 45 0.53 43.08 -1.02
C ARG A 45 -0.16 41.97 -0.25
N ASP A 46 0.41 40.77 -0.26
CA ASP A 46 -0.16 39.63 0.48
C ASP A 46 0.01 39.83 2.00
N PRO A 47 -1.05 39.67 2.82
CA PRO A 47 -0.99 39.86 4.27
C PRO A 47 -0.41 38.68 5.04
N SER A 48 -0.46 37.48 4.46
CA SER A 48 0.05 36.23 5.03
C SER A 48 0.18 35.18 3.92
N LEU A 49 0.79 34.03 4.22
CA LEU A 49 0.78 32.87 3.32
C LEU A 49 -0.64 32.30 3.10
N LEU A 50 -1.58 32.57 4.01
CA LEU A 50 -2.96 32.08 3.91
C LEU A 50 -3.79 32.84 2.87
N PHE A 51 -3.30 33.96 2.32
CA PHE A 51 -3.97 34.70 1.26
C PHE A 51 -2.97 35.14 0.19
N SER A 52 -3.28 34.83 -1.07
CA SER A 52 -2.52 35.31 -2.22
C SER A 52 -3.40 36.16 -3.13
N ASN A 53 -3.08 37.45 -3.26
CA ASN A 53 -3.76 38.37 -4.17
C ASN A 53 -3.71 37.82 -5.61
N ARG A 54 -2.54 37.34 -6.03
CA ARG A 54 -2.32 36.79 -7.36
C ARG A 54 -3.24 35.60 -7.63
N TYR A 55 -3.20 34.60 -6.74
CA TYR A 55 -4.03 33.42 -6.87
C TYR A 55 -5.52 33.78 -6.87
N TYR A 56 -5.96 34.60 -5.91
CA TYR A 56 -7.36 34.97 -5.79
C TYR A 56 -7.88 35.70 -7.02
N LEU A 57 -7.11 36.64 -7.60
CA LEU A 57 -7.50 37.33 -8.84
C LEU A 57 -7.48 36.42 -10.07
N GLN A 58 -6.52 35.48 -10.16
CA GLN A 58 -6.42 34.56 -11.29
C GLN A 58 -7.57 33.54 -11.31
N GLN A 59 -7.97 33.05 -10.15
CA GLN A 59 -9.11 32.12 -10.03
C GLN A 59 -10.46 32.82 -10.22
N ASN A 60 -10.52 34.14 -10.03
CA ASN A 60 -11.76 34.91 -10.00
C ASN A 60 -11.69 36.10 -10.96
N ALA A 61 -11.87 35.83 -12.25
CA ALA A 61 -11.80 36.83 -13.31
C ALA A 61 -12.81 37.99 -13.13
N ASP A 62 -13.97 37.70 -12.53
CA ASP A 62 -14.98 38.69 -12.16
C ASP A 62 -14.48 39.66 -11.08
N VAL A 63 -13.76 39.15 -10.07
CA VAL A 63 -13.13 39.96 -9.02
C VAL A 63 -12.02 40.82 -9.62
N ALA A 64 -11.20 40.25 -10.50
CA ALA A 64 -10.17 41.00 -11.22
C ALA A 64 -10.76 42.17 -12.02
N ALA A 65 -11.88 41.95 -12.72
CA ALA A 65 -12.58 43.02 -13.42
C ALA A 65 -13.14 44.08 -12.44
N ALA A 66 -13.71 43.65 -11.31
CA ALA A 66 -14.27 44.56 -10.30
C ALA A 66 -13.19 45.43 -9.62
N VAL A 67 -12.00 44.88 -9.35
CA VAL A 67 -10.86 45.64 -8.83
C VAL A 67 -10.33 46.62 -9.89
N ASN A 68 -10.17 46.18 -11.14
CA ASN A 68 -9.68 47.03 -12.24
C ASN A 68 -10.63 48.21 -12.55
N THR A 69 -11.93 48.04 -12.31
CA THR A 69 -12.95 49.09 -12.51
C THR A 69 -13.19 49.94 -11.25
N GLY A 70 -12.48 49.66 -10.15
CA GLY A 70 -12.57 50.40 -8.90
C GLY A 70 -13.84 50.13 -8.08
N VAL A 71 -14.57 49.05 -8.37
CA VAL A 71 -15.72 48.60 -7.57
C VAL A 71 -15.25 48.12 -6.19
N PHE A 72 -14.11 47.43 -6.16
CA PHE A 72 -13.36 47.14 -4.94
C PHE A 72 -11.99 47.81 -5.03
N ARG A 73 -11.50 48.31 -3.90
CA ARG A 73 -10.18 48.95 -3.75
C ARG A 73 -9.05 47.93 -3.86
N SER A 74 -9.34 46.66 -3.55
CA SER A 74 -8.40 45.56 -3.73
C SER A 74 -9.06 44.19 -3.74
N ALA A 75 -8.30 43.18 -4.17
CA ALA A 75 -8.74 41.79 -4.13
C ALA A 75 -9.01 41.32 -2.69
N PHE A 76 -8.17 41.76 -1.74
CA PHE A 76 -8.35 41.47 -0.33
C PHE A 76 -9.62 42.09 0.25
N GLU A 77 -10.01 43.30 -0.17
CA GLU A 77 -11.29 43.91 0.26
C GLU A 77 -12.48 43.08 -0.23
N HIS A 78 -12.47 42.62 -1.48
CA HIS A 78 -13.51 41.70 -1.96
C HIS A 78 -13.53 40.41 -1.15
N PHE A 79 -12.36 39.82 -0.87
CA PHE A 79 -12.27 38.60 -0.09
C PHE A 79 -12.87 38.77 1.32
N GLU A 80 -12.51 39.83 2.03
CA GLU A 80 -13.01 40.14 3.38
C GLU A 80 -14.53 40.33 3.39
N LEU A 81 -15.10 41.01 2.39
CA LEU A 81 -16.52 41.35 2.37
C LEU A 81 -17.41 40.24 1.79
N SER A 82 -16.91 39.50 0.80
CA SER A 82 -17.71 38.57 -0.01
C SER A 82 -17.04 37.23 -0.22
N GLY A 83 -15.77 37.23 -0.67
CA GLY A 83 -15.10 36.03 -1.18
C GLY A 83 -15.07 34.86 -0.21
N GLN A 84 -14.80 35.12 1.06
CA GLN A 84 -14.78 34.09 2.10
C GLN A 84 -16.14 33.41 2.34
N PHE A 85 -17.25 34.04 1.91
CA PHE A 85 -18.61 33.51 2.04
C PHE A 85 -19.13 32.87 0.73
N GLU A 86 -18.37 32.98 -0.36
CA GLU A 86 -18.76 32.51 -1.70
C GLU A 86 -18.10 31.18 -2.10
N ALA A 87 -17.54 30.45 -1.13
CA ALA A 87 -16.78 29.22 -1.35
C ALA A 87 -15.63 29.37 -2.38
N ARG A 88 -15.02 30.56 -2.47
CA ARG A 88 -13.89 30.83 -3.36
C ARG A 88 -12.58 30.45 -2.70
N ASN A 89 -11.67 29.85 -3.46
CA ASN A 89 -10.30 29.60 -3.00
C ASN A 89 -9.44 30.85 -3.16
N PHE A 90 -8.65 31.17 -2.12
CA PHE A 90 -7.87 32.41 -2.01
C PHE A 90 -6.39 32.19 -1.67
N SER A 91 -6.00 30.95 -1.41
CA SER A 91 -4.60 30.50 -1.40
C SER A 91 -4.54 29.01 -1.69
N GLN A 92 -3.33 28.50 -1.90
CA GLN A 92 -3.04 27.06 -2.01
C GLN A 92 -3.07 26.36 -0.63
N LEU A 93 -2.95 27.13 0.45
CA LEU A 93 -2.91 26.64 1.83
C LEU A 93 -4.28 26.49 2.48
N PHE A 94 -5.33 27.00 1.83
CA PHE A 94 -6.70 26.82 2.29
C PHE A 94 -7.62 26.57 1.10
N ASP A 95 -8.01 25.32 0.91
CA ASP A 95 -9.00 24.93 -0.08
C ASP A 95 -10.36 24.83 0.62
N THR A 96 -11.24 25.77 0.29
CA THR A 96 -12.56 25.89 0.91
C THR A 96 -13.44 24.68 0.61
N ARG A 97 -13.34 24.10 -0.59
CA ARG A 97 -14.13 22.91 -0.94
C ARG A 97 -13.61 21.70 -0.19
N TYR A 98 -12.30 21.44 -0.27
CA TYR A 98 -11.65 20.36 0.47
C TYR A 98 -12.00 20.42 1.95
N TYR A 99 -11.84 21.59 2.57
CA TYR A 99 -12.09 21.77 4.00
C TYR A 99 -13.56 21.45 4.37
N LEU A 100 -14.53 21.85 3.54
CA LEU A 100 -15.94 21.57 3.82
C LEU A 100 -16.34 20.11 3.54
N GLU A 101 -15.71 19.47 2.56
CA GLU A 101 -15.92 18.05 2.24
C GLU A 101 -15.37 17.15 3.36
N GLN A 102 -14.22 17.49 3.92
CA GLN A 102 -13.64 16.77 5.06
C GLN A 102 -14.36 17.06 6.39
N ASN A 103 -15.11 18.17 6.46
CA ASN A 103 -15.71 18.67 7.70
C ASN A 103 -17.20 19.01 7.52
N LEU A 104 -18.02 17.95 7.40
CA LEU A 104 -19.46 18.09 7.13
C LEU A 104 -20.22 18.87 8.23
N ASP A 105 -19.73 18.85 9.46
CA ASP A 105 -20.24 19.68 10.56
C ASP A 105 -20.05 21.19 10.27
N VAL A 106 -18.91 21.56 9.70
CA VAL A 106 -18.61 22.93 9.28
C VAL A 106 -19.43 23.31 8.04
N ALA A 107 -19.65 22.39 7.12
CA ALA A 107 -20.52 22.62 5.96
C ALA A 107 -21.94 23.05 6.36
N ALA A 108 -22.47 22.49 7.46
CA ALA A 108 -23.74 22.93 8.03
C ALA A 108 -23.68 24.34 8.65
N LEU A 109 -22.58 24.69 9.34
CA LEU A 109 -22.38 26.02 9.93
C LEU A 109 -22.29 27.12 8.85
N VAL A 110 -21.67 26.83 7.71
CA VAL A 110 -21.56 27.79 6.60
C VAL A 110 -22.92 28.21 6.06
N GLN A 111 -23.92 27.31 6.07
CA GLN A 111 -25.29 27.65 5.67
C GLN A 111 -25.94 28.68 6.61
N THR A 112 -25.41 28.85 7.83
CA THR A 112 -25.91 29.79 8.84
C THR A 112 -25.11 31.09 8.92
N GLY A 113 -24.15 31.31 8.00
CA GLY A 113 -23.47 32.60 7.81
C GLY A 113 -22.02 32.68 8.32
N GLN A 114 -21.44 31.59 8.83
CA GLN A 114 -20.00 31.52 9.13
C GLN A 114 -19.19 31.20 7.86
N SER A 115 -17.99 31.74 7.67
CA SER A 115 -17.11 31.30 6.58
C SER A 115 -16.26 30.09 7.01
N ALA A 116 -15.91 29.22 6.06
CA ALA A 116 -15.07 28.05 6.30
C ALA A 116 -13.72 28.44 6.94
N ILE A 117 -13.09 29.50 6.43
CA ILE A 117 -11.82 30.01 6.95
C ILE A 117 -11.97 30.62 8.34
N ALA A 118 -13.10 31.29 8.66
CA ALA A 118 -13.33 31.78 10.01
C ALA A 118 -13.45 30.62 11.01
N HIS A 119 -14.10 29.51 10.63
CA HIS A 119 -14.11 28.30 11.45
C HIS A 119 -12.69 27.75 11.64
N TYR A 120 -11.94 27.60 10.55
CA TYR A 120 -10.58 27.07 10.63
C TYR A 120 -9.67 27.87 11.56
N LEU A 121 -9.68 29.19 11.42
CA LEU A 121 -8.83 30.09 12.21
C LEU A 121 -9.22 30.12 13.69
N SER A 122 -10.50 29.93 14.03
CA SER A 122 -10.99 29.98 15.42
C SER A 122 -11.00 28.62 16.12
N SER A 123 -11.21 27.53 15.39
CA SER A 123 -11.38 26.18 15.93
C SER A 123 -10.57 25.15 15.17
N GLY A 124 -10.71 25.09 13.83
CA GLY A 124 -10.21 23.96 13.05
C GLY A 124 -8.71 23.68 13.19
N GLN A 125 -7.87 24.71 13.21
CA GLN A 125 -6.42 24.53 13.40
C GLN A 125 -6.05 23.99 14.80
N PHE A 126 -6.88 24.25 15.82
CA PHE A 126 -6.68 23.74 17.18
C PHE A 126 -7.24 22.33 17.36
N GLU A 127 -8.16 21.93 16.48
CA GLU A 127 -8.72 20.59 16.37
C GLU A 127 -7.87 19.67 15.47
N GLY A 128 -6.77 20.18 14.92
CA GLY A 128 -5.88 19.42 14.04
C GLY A 128 -6.48 19.10 12.67
N ARG A 129 -7.47 19.87 12.21
CA ARG A 129 -8.09 19.69 10.89
C ARG A 129 -7.17 20.20 9.78
N ASP A 130 -7.21 19.56 8.62
CA ASP A 130 -6.36 19.91 7.49
C ASP A 130 -7.03 20.97 6.61
N PRO A 131 -6.38 22.10 6.31
CA PRO A 131 -6.98 23.19 5.53
C PRO A 131 -6.88 22.99 4.02
N SER A 132 -5.92 22.17 3.56
CA SER A 132 -5.75 21.77 2.16
C SER A 132 -4.84 20.54 2.09
N GLN A 133 -4.71 19.94 0.92
CA GLN A 133 -3.79 18.83 0.68
C GLN A 133 -2.30 19.20 0.85
N LEU A 134 -1.97 20.51 0.89
CA LEU A 134 -0.60 20.98 1.11
C LEU A 134 -0.18 20.99 2.59
N PHE A 135 -1.07 20.64 3.51
CA PHE A 135 -0.77 20.52 4.92
C PHE A 135 -1.59 19.40 5.56
N ASP A 136 -0.92 18.32 5.96
CA ASP A 136 -1.48 17.22 6.75
C ASP A 136 -0.93 17.36 8.16
N ASN A 137 -1.80 17.71 9.10
CA ASN A 137 -1.44 17.95 10.48
C ASN A 137 -0.94 16.68 11.17
N SER A 138 -1.56 15.53 10.90
CA SER A 138 -1.17 14.25 11.49
C SER A 138 0.21 13.83 11.01
N PHE A 139 0.42 13.88 9.70
CA PHE A 139 1.71 13.64 9.06
C PHE A 139 2.79 14.57 9.62
N TYR A 140 2.52 15.87 9.64
CA TYR A 140 3.49 16.86 10.07
C TYR A 140 3.93 16.64 11.52
N LEU A 141 2.99 16.40 12.44
CA LEU A 141 3.33 16.19 13.86
C LEU A 141 4.01 14.84 14.10
N THR A 142 3.63 13.81 13.35
CA THR A 142 4.28 12.48 13.43
C THR A 142 5.75 12.56 13.04
N GLN A 143 6.07 13.30 11.96
CA GLN A 143 7.43 13.50 11.48
C GLN A 143 8.25 14.48 12.36
N ASN A 144 7.58 15.30 13.17
CA ASN A 144 8.20 16.39 13.92
C ASN A 144 7.79 16.34 15.39
N GLN A 145 8.29 15.31 16.09
CA GLN A 145 7.96 15.03 17.50
C GLN A 145 8.33 16.19 18.45
N ASP A 146 9.35 16.98 18.11
CA ASP A 146 9.72 18.21 18.82
C ASP A 146 8.60 19.28 18.77
N VAL A 147 7.90 19.35 17.63
CA VAL A 147 6.75 20.23 17.45
C VAL A 147 5.53 19.66 18.16
N ALA A 148 5.29 18.34 18.04
CA ALA A 148 4.17 17.66 18.68
C ALA A 148 4.12 17.92 20.19
N GLY A 149 5.26 17.84 20.88
CA GLY A 149 5.36 18.14 22.32
C GLY A 149 5.11 19.61 22.70
N SER A 150 5.08 20.52 21.72
CA SER A 150 4.90 21.96 21.92
C SER A 150 3.49 22.45 21.54
N ILE A 151 2.64 21.59 20.98
CA ILE A 151 1.28 21.95 20.56
C ILE A 151 0.44 22.37 21.76
N GLY A 152 -0.33 23.45 21.60
CA GLY A 152 -1.19 24.02 22.64
C GLY A 152 -0.48 24.95 23.63
N ILE A 153 0.87 24.97 23.64
CA ILE A 153 1.65 25.98 24.38
C ILE A 153 1.65 27.28 23.56
N ASP A 154 1.32 28.40 24.19
CA ASP A 154 1.23 29.73 23.55
C ASP A 154 0.38 29.75 22.26
N SER A 155 -0.68 28.94 22.22
CA SER A 155 -1.57 28.77 21.06
C SER A 155 -0.86 28.28 19.78
N LEU A 156 0.27 27.57 19.92
CA LEU A 156 0.97 26.95 18.81
C LEU A 156 0.16 25.77 18.25
N THR A 157 -0.08 25.79 16.93
CA THR A 157 -0.68 24.71 16.14
C THR A 157 0.33 24.17 15.14
N GLY A 158 0.09 22.97 14.59
CA GLY A 158 0.98 22.37 13.59
C GLY A 158 1.20 23.28 12.39
N ILE A 159 0.10 23.81 11.82
CA ILE A 159 0.21 24.72 10.67
C ILE A 159 0.92 26.02 11.04
N LYS A 160 0.67 26.59 12.22
CA LYS A 160 1.34 27.81 12.66
C LYS A 160 2.85 27.59 12.76
N HIS A 161 3.27 26.48 13.35
CA HIS A 161 4.68 26.12 13.39
C HIS A 161 5.28 25.94 11.99
N TYR A 162 4.58 25.26 11.09
CA TYR A 162 5.06 25.06 9.72
C TYR A 162 5.25 26.38 8.97
N LEU A 163 4.27 27.27 9.02
CA LEU A 163 4.33 28.57 8.35
C LEU A 163 5.40 29.49 8.95
N ASP A 164 5.54 29.48 10.28
CA ASP A 164 6.50 30.33 10.99
C ASP A 164 7.92 29.79 10.93
N PHE A 165 8.14 28.48 10.90
CA PHE A 165 9.48 27.86 11.01
C PHE A 165 9.66 26.72 10.02
N GLY A 166 8.78 25.71 10.06
CA GLY A 166 9.00 24.42 9.39
C GLY A 166 9.28 24.52 7.89
N ALA A 167 8.58 25.41 7.17
CA ALA A 167 8.80 25.61 5.75
C ALA A 167 10.20 26.15 5.42
N ALA A 168 10.75 27.05 6.26
CA ALA A 168 12.10 27.58 6.10
C ALA A 168 13.17 26.57 6.53
N GLU A 169 12.83 25.70 7.47
CA GLU A 169 13.68 24.57 7.91
C GLU A 169 13.67 23.40 6.92
N GLY A 170 12.86 23.47 5.86
CA GLY A 170 12.74 22.40 4.86
C GLY A 170 11.94 21.19 5.34
N ARG A 171 11.19 21.30 6.44
CA ARG A 171 10.31 20.22 6.93
C ARG A 171 9.22 19.93 5.90
N ILE A 172 8.79 18.68 5.83
CA ILE A 172 7.74 18.21 4.92
C ILE A 172 6.42 18.25 5.69
N ALA A 173 5.40 18.92 5.14
CA ALA A 173 4.12 19.13 5.81
C ALA A 173 2.95 18.34 5.25
N SER A 174 3.10 17.78 4.06
CA SER A 174 2.20 16.79 3.49
C SER A 174 2.97 16.01 2.43
N ALA A 175 2.33 14.98 1.88
CA ALA A 175 2.86 14.35 0.68
C ALA A 175 3.09 15.44 -0.38
N GLU A 176 2.12 16.28 -0.71
CA GLU A 176 2.12 17.14 -1.91
C GLU A 176 3.30 18.12 -2.11
N PHE A 177 4.12 18.42 -1.08
CA PHE A 177 5.27 19.33 -1.21
C PHE A 177 6.55 18.90 -0.47
N ASN A 178 7.69 18.89 -1.17
CA ASN A 178 9.03 18.66 -0.62
C ASN A 178 10.02 19.72 -1.08
N SER A 179 10.50 20.49 -0.11
CA SER A 179 11.42 21.60 -0.33
C SER A 179 12.73 21.16 -1.01
N SER A 180 13.26 19.99 -0.65
CA SER A 180 14.53 19.50 -1.19
C SER A 180 14.43 19.16 -2.66
N PHE A 181 13.38 18.42 -3.04
CA PHE A 181 13.06 18.15 -4.45
C PHE A 181 12.85 19.45 -5.21
N TYR A 182 12.02 20.35 -4.68
CA TYR A 182 11.65 21.58 -5.35
C TYR A 182 12.86 22.47 -5.68
N LEU A 183 13.79 22.62 -4.72
CA LEU A 183 15.01 23.40 -4.91
C LEU A 183 16.01 22.71 -5.85
N GLN A 184 16.08 21.38 -5.83
CA GLN A 184 16.91 20.62 -6.75
C GLN A 184 16.41 20.75 -8.20
N GLN A 185 15.10 20.64 -8.39
CA GLN A 185 14.47 20.68 -9.70
C GLN A 185 14.49 22.09 -10.31
N TYR A 186 14.27 23.13 -9.49
CA TYR A 186 14.13 24.50 -9.95
C TYR A 186 15.28 25.39 -9.47
N SER A 187 16.38 25.38 -10.22
CA SER A 187 17.60 26.13 -9.88
C SER A 187 17.39 27.65 -9.78
N ASP A 188 16.42 28.22 -10.50
CA ASP A 188 16.01 29.62 -10.39
C ASP A 188 15.35 29.93 -9.04
N VAL A 189 14.51 29.01 -8.55
CA VAL A 189 13.93 29.11 -7.20
C VAL A 189 15.01 28.94 -6.15
N ALA A 190 15.93 27.99 -6.33
CA ALA A 190 17.06 27.84 -5.41
C ALA A 190 17.89 29.13 -5.31
N ALA A 191 18.18 29.79 -6.43
CA ALA A 191 18.87 31.08 -6.44
C ALA A 191 18.05 32.18 -5.74
N ALA A 192 16.73 32.21 -5.94
CA ALA A 192 15.84 33.18 -5.33
C ALA A 192 15.71 32.98 -3.80
N VAL A 193 15.65 31.73 -3.32
CA VAL A 193 15.67 31.41 -1.89
C VAL A 193 17.03 31.75 -1.28
N ASN A 194 18.14 31.38 -1.94
CA ASN A 194 19.49 31.66 -1.46
C ASN A 194 19.82 33.17 -1.39
N SER A 195 19.21 33.97 -2.26
CA SER A 195 19.36 35.44 -2.23
C SER A 195 18.42 36.14 -1.25
N GLY A 196 17.55 35.37 -0.57
CA GLY A 196 16.55 35.91 0.35
C GLY A 196 15.34 36.55 -0.32
N ALA A 197 15.18 36.39 -1.64
CA ALA A 197 13.98 36.86 -2.35
C ALA A 197 12.73 36.06 -1.95
N PHE A 198 12.90 34.79 -1.57
CA PHE A 198 11.88 33.97 -0.93
C PHE A 198 12.43 33.39 0.37
N ARG A 199 11.59 33.32 1.40
CA ARG A 199 11.94 32.77 2.71
C ARG A 199 12.11 31.24 2.68
N SER A 200 11.36 30.56 1.80
CA SER A 200 11.41 29.12 1.65
C SER A 200 11.00 28.68 0.24
N ALA A 201 11.35 27.44 -0.10
CA ALA A 201 10.86 26.78 -1.32
C ALA A 201 9.33 26.72 -1.36
N PHE A 202 8.72 26.38 -0.22
CA PHE A 202 7.26 26.30 -0.09
C PHE A 202 6.59 27.65 -0.34
N GLN A 203 7.18 28.75 0.13
CA GLN A 203 6.63 30.09 -0.14
C GLN A 203 6.56 30.33 -1.66
N HIS A 204 7.66 30.08 -2.38
CA HIS A 204 7.66 30.23 -3.84
C HIS A 204 6.60 29.32 -4.46
N TYR A 205 6.54 28.06 -4.04
CA TYR A 205 5.58 27.10 -4.57
C TYR A 205 4.13 27.55 -4.40
N ALA A 206 3.75 27.95 -3.18
CA ALA A 206 2.40 28.37 -2.85
C ALA A 206 1.97 29.67 -3.56
N GLN A 207 2.89 30.62 -3.78
CA GLN A 207 2.59 31.90 -4.42
C GLN A 207 2.73 31.88 -5.96
N PHE A 208 3.65 31.09 -6.49
CA PHE A 208 4.05 31.08 -7.89
C PHE A 208 4.06 29.68 -8.48
N GLY A 209 4.70 28.73 -7.81
CA GLY A 209 4.95 27.39 -8.35
C GLY A 209 3.72 26.67 -8.88
N VAL A 210 2.62 26.64 -8.12
CA VAL A 210 1.39 26.00 -8.58
C VAL A 210 0.83 26.68 -9.83
N LEU A 211 0.85 28.03 -9.87
CA LEU A 211 0.36 28.81 -11.00
C LEU A 211 1.28 28.72 -12.23
N GLU A 212 2.55 28.41 -12.01
CA GLU A 212 3.56 28.18 -13.04
C GLU A 212 3.57 26.72 -13.52
N GLY A 213 2.75 25.84 -12.94
CA GLY A 213 2.72 24.41 -13.28
C GLY A 213 3.96 23.65 -12.82
N ARG A 214 4.63 24.11 -11.75
CA ARG A 214 5.80 23.45 -11.16
C ARG A 214 5.38 22.33 -10.21
N TYR A 215 6.11 21.23 -10.20
CA TYR A 215 5.89 20.07 -9.32
C TYR A 215 6.37 20.40 -7.90
N GLY A 216 5.53 20.22 -6.89
CA GLY A 216 5.82 20.61 -5.49
C GLY A 216 6.61 19.57 -4.69
N ASN A 217 6.41 18.30 -5.01
CA ASN A 217 7.12 17.17 -4.44
C ASN A 217 7.38 16.14 -5.54
N ASP A 218 8.14 15.11 -5.17
CA ASP A 218 8.18 13.79 -5.76
C ASP A 218 6.90 12.95 -5.59
N VAL A 219 5.79 13.41 -4.96
CA VAL A 219 4.61 12.56 -4.64
C VAL A 219 4.23 11.71 -5.83
N LEU A 220 4.48 10.43 -5.61
CA LEU A 220 3.83 9.26 -6.19
C LEU A 220 3.28 9.47 -7.62
N LEU A 221 4.05 9.22 -8.67
CA LEU A 221 5.33 8.53 -8.79
C LEU A 221 6.00 9.01 -10.07
N ASN A 222 7.27 9.43 -10.03
CA ASN A 222 8.13 9.07 -11.15
C ASN A 222 8.49 7.60 -10.89
N PRO A 223 7.69 6.63 -11.35
CA PRO A 223 7.77 5.29 -10.79
C PRO A 223 9.14 4.71 -11.09
N ALA A 224 9.72 3.97 -10.14
CA ALA A 224 11.03 3.37 -10.31
C ALA A 224 11.10 2.55 -11.61
N ALA A 225 9.96 1.98 -12.01
CA ALA A 225 9.73 1.51 -13.35
C ALA A 225 8.27 1.63 -13.82
N ILE A 226 8.08 1.53 -15.13
CA ILE A 226 6.77 1.30 -15.76
C ILE A 226 6.83 -0.04 -16.46
N TYR A 227 5.77 -0.84 -16.32
CA TYR A 227 5.61 -2.08 -17.06
C TYR A 227 4.62 -1.84 -18.18
N VAL A 228 4.98 -2.26 -19.39
CA VAL A 228 4.14 -2.14 -20.58
C VAL A 228 3.92 -3.53 -21.17
N SER A 229 2.67 -3.96 -21.27
CA SER A 229 2.33 -5.18 -22.00
C SER A 229 2.20 -4.91 -23.49
N ASN A 230 2.63 -5.87 -24.30
CA ASN A 230 2.68 -5.71 -25.74
C ASN A 230 1.96 -6.83 -26.49
N ASN A 231 1.48 -6.51 -27.69
CA ASN A 231 0.74 -7.45 -28.54
C ASN A 231 1.13 -7.34 -30.02
N GLY A 232 2.37 -6.96 -30.29
CA GLY A 232 2.91 -6.93 -31.64
C GLY A 232 3.33 -8.33 -32.09
N THR A 233 3.34 -8.58 -33.39
CA THR A 233 3.78 -9.89 -33.92
C THR A 233 5.21 -10.26 -33.54
N ALA A 234 6.03 -9.28 -33.15
CA ALA A 234 7.43 -9.46 -32.74
C ALA A 234 7.63 -9.56 -31.22
N ASN A 235 6.64 -9.17 -30.41
CA ASN A 235 6.73 -9.07 -28.94
C ASN A 235 5.40 -9.45 -28.25
N VAL A 236 4.65 -10.36 -28.86
CA VAL A 236 3.32 -10.74 -28.37
C VAL A 236 3.41 -11.37 -26.99
N GLY A 237 2.73 -10.73 -26.05
CA GLY A 237 2.70 -11.12 -24.65
C GLY A 237 4.00 -10.92 -23.89
N ASP A 238 4.90 -10.09 -24.43
CA ASP A 238 6.02 -9.56 -23.65
C ASP A 238 5.53 -8.43 -22.75
N VAL A 239 6.17 -8.31 -21.58
CA VAL A 239 6.05 -7.16 -20.69
C VAL A 239 7.43 -6.50 -20.58
N ASP A 240 7.51 -5.26 -21.02
CA ASP A 240 8.73 -4.46 -20.95
C ASP A 240 8.75 -3.60 -19.69
N ARG A 241 9.86 -3.68 -18.95
CA ARG A 241 10.16 -2.80 -17.82
C ARG A 241 10.94 -1.60 -18.33
N PHE A 242 10.40 -0.43 -18.09
CA PHE A 242 10.96 0.86 -18.44
C PHE A 242 11.40 1.61 -17.20
N ASP A 243 12.44 2.43 -17.31
CA ASP A 243 12.71 3.45 -16.31
C ASP A 243 11.63 4.56 -16.34
N PRO A 244 11.60 5.49 -15.37
CA PRO A 244 10.62 6.57 -15.38
C PRO A 244 10.69 7.51 -16.60
N ASN A 245 11.75 7.46 -17.42
CA ASN A 245 11.89 8.19 -18.67
C ASN A 245 11.61 7.32 -19.91
N PHE A 246 11.05 6.12 -19.72
CA PHE A 246 10.77 5.15 -20.77
C PHE A 246 12.01 4.71 -21.57
N ALA A 247 13.16 4.58 -20.90
CA ALA A 247 14.24 3.75 -21.39
C ALA A 247 13.99 2.27 -21.01
N ILE A 248 13.98 1.37 -21.99
CA ILE A 248 13.82 -0.07 -21.75
C ILE A 248 14.97 -0.57 -20.87
N GLN A 249 14.62 -1.27 -19.80
CA GLN A 249 15.57 -1.89 -18.87
C GLN A 249 15.61 -3.41 -18.99
N LYS A 250 14.43 -4.05 -19.08
CA LYS A 250 14.28 -5.50 -19.11
C LYS A 250 13.02 -5.88 -19.89
N ARG A 251 12.99 -7.09 -20.45
CA ARG A 251 11.83 -7.73 -21.06
C ARG A 251 11.52 -9.04 -20.34
N PHE A 252 10.23 -9.28 -20.08
CA PHE A 252 9.73 -10.53 -19.52
C PHE A 252 8.73 -11.17 -20.48
N VAL A 253 8.86 -12.48 -20.73
CA VAL A 253 7.97 -13.24 -21.63
C VAL A 253 6.79 -13.77 -20.84
N ALA A 254 5.75 -12.95 -20.70
CA ALA A 254 4.61 -13.27 -19.87
C ALA A 254 3.60 -14.19 -20.57
N GLY A 255 3.50 -14.11 -21.90
CA GLY A 255 2.67 -14.97 -22.75
C GLY A 255 1.18 -14.63 -22.79
N ASN A 256 0.74 -13.66 -21.98
CA ASN A 256 -0.56 -12.99 -22.06
C ASN A 256 -0.35 -11.58 -22.59
N ASN A 257 -1.34 -10.96 -23.21
CA ASN A 257 -1.16 -9.85 -24.15
C ASN A 257 -2.13 -8.68 -23.95
N GLU A 258 -2.79 -8.57 -22.80
CA GLU A 258 -3.79 -7.52 -22.52
C GLU A 258 -3.40 -6.72 -21.26
N GLY A 259 -4.40 -6.30 -20.47
CA GLY A 259 -4.22 -5.45 -19.29
C GLY A 259 -3.14 -5.92 -18.33
N VAL A 260 -2.48 -4.97 -17.66
CA VAL A 260 -1.54 -5.21 -16.56
C VAL A 260 -1.90 -4.37 -15.33
N GLU A 261 -1.67 -4.93 -14.15
CA GLU A 261 -1.77 -4.22 -12.85
C GLU A 261 -0.74 -4.82 -11.88
N LEU A 262 -0.30 -4.04 -10.90
CA LEU A 262 0.65 -4.44 -9.87
C LEU A 262 -0.01 -4.42 -8.50
N ASP A 263 0.28 -5.44 -7.68
CA ASP A 263 -0.02 -5.37 -6.25
C ASP A 263 1.14 -4.74 -5.45
N ILE A 264 0.87 -4.47 -4.18
CA ILE A 264 1.84 -3.89 -3.23
C ILE A 264 3.07 -4.77 -2.96
N ALA A 265 3.02 -6.06 -3.32
CA ALA A 265 4.14 -6.99 -3.18
C ALA A 265 4.98 -7.10 -4.48
N GLY A 266 4.66 -6.29 -5.50
CA GLY A 266 5.36 -6.29 -6.78
C GLY A 266 5.00 -7.46 -7.70
N ASN A 267 3.89 -8.18 -7.43
CA ASN A 267 3.40 -9.20 -8.35
C ASN A 267 2.62 -8.55 -9.49
N LEU A 268 2.97 -8.89 -10.73
CA LEU A 268 2.29 -8.39 -11.92
C LEU A 268 1.14 -9.32 -12.30
N TYR A 269 -0.06 -8.77 -12.30
CA TYR A 269 -1.24 -9.39 -12.86
C TYR A 269 -1.29 -9.04 -14.34
N GLN A 270 -1.62 -10.02 -15.19
CA GLN A 270 -1.73 -9.82 -16.64
C GLN A 270 -2.90 -10.62 -17.23
N ALA A 271 -3.84 -9.90 -17.84
CA ALA A 271 -4.93 -10.51 -18.60
C ALA A 271 -4.44 -11.04 -19.94
N GLY A 272 -5.02 -12.16 -20.38
CA GLY A 272 -4.76 -12.73 -21.70
C GLY A 272 -6.03 -13.22 -22.37
N ASP A 273 -6.11 -12.96 -23.68
CA ASP A 273 -7.20 -13.42 -24.56
C ASP A 273 -6.71 -14.37 -25.66
N VAL A 274 -5.56 -15.01 -25.43
CA VAL A 274 -4.78 -15.89 -26.34
C VAL A 274 -5.60 -16.93 -27.12
N THR A 275 -6.80 -17.30 -26.69
CA THR A 275 -7.78 -18.00 -27.53
C THR A 275 -9.20 -17.53 -27.19
N PRO A 276 -10.06 -17.21 -28.18
CA PRO A 276 -11.44 -16.82 -27.92
C PRO A 276 -12.17 -17.83 -27.02
N GLY A 277 -12.70 -17.36 -25.89
CA GLY A 277 -13.41 -18.20 -24.92
C GLY A 277 -12.51 -18.95 -23.94
N ALA A 278 -11.21 -18.64 -23.88
CA ALA A 278 -10.26 -19.22 -22.95
C ALA A 278 -9.41 -18.11 -22.27
N GLY A 279 -10.08 -17.07 -21.79
CA GLY A 279 -9.42 -15.97 -21.09
C GLY A 279 -8.67 -16.46 -19.85
N SER A 280 -7.56 -15.81 -19.52
CA SER A 280 -6.81 -16.09 -18.29
C SER A 280 -6.26 -14.83 -17.65
N ILE A 281 -5.89 -14.95 -16.37
CA ILE A 281 -5.14 -13.95 -15.63
C ILE A 281 -3.91 -14.65 -15.09
N ARG A 282 -2.73 -14.20 -15.53
CA ARG A 282 -1.44 -14.65 -14.98
C ARG A 282 -1.01 -13.70 -13.88
N VAL A 283 -0.37 -14.23 -12.86
CA VAL A 283 0.21 -13.45 -11.76
C VAL A 283 1.66 -13.85 -11.63
N ILE A 284 2.52 -12.94 -12.05
CA ILE A 284 3.97 -13.11 -12.12
C ILE A 284 4.56 -12.61 -10.83
N SER A 285 5.22 -13.51 -10.10
CA SER A 285 5.78 -13.16 -8.81
C SER A 285 6.95 -12.19 -8.97
N GLN A 286 6.88 -11.06 -8.26
CA GLN A 286 7.94 -10.06 -8.15
C GLN A 286 8.62 -9.74 -9.47
N ILE A 287 7.88 -9.16 -10.41
CA ILE A 287 8.37 -8.99 -11.77
C ILE A 287 9.66 -8.13 -11.83
N GLY A 288 9.84 -7.18 -10.91
CA GLY A 288 11.04 -6.33 -10.81
C GLY A 288 12.34 -7.10 -10.61
N ASP A 289 12.29 -8.21 -9.89
CA ASP A 289 13.45 -9.04 -9.56
C ASP A 289 13.76 -10.10 -10.62
N ARG A 290 12.91 -10.21 -11.64
CA ARG A 290 13.13 -11.16 -12.73
C ARG A 290 14.32 -10.71 -13.60
N PRO A 291 15.18 -11.65 -14.03
CA PRO A 291 16.19 -11.39 -15.04
C PRO A 291 15.57 -10.98 -16.38
N ASP A 292 16.35 -10.28 -17.21
CA ASP A 292 15.97 -9.99 -18.59
C ASP A 292 15.83 -11.29 -19.40
N GLY A 293 14.74 -11.40 -20.18
CA GLY A 293 14.40 -12.57 -20.98
C GLY A 293 13.82 -13.76 -20.20
N ASP A 294 13.53 -13.59 -18.90
CA ASP A 294 12.84 -14.61 -18.10
C ASP A 294 11.37 -14.74 -18.54
N ALA A 295 10.72 -15.83 -18.16
CA ALA A 295 9.39 -16.20 -18.64
C ALA A 295 8.48 -16.72 -17.53
N PHE A 296 7.17 -16.70 -17.82
CA PHE A 296 6.15 -17.30 -16.94
C PHE A 296 6.50 -18.75 -16.60
N SER A 297 6.46 -19.08 -15.31
CA SER A 297 6.75 -20.41 -14.77
C SER A 297 5.78 -20.78 -13.66
N ILE A 298 5.09 -21.91 -13.81
CA ILE A 298 4.16 -22.42 -12.78
C ILE A 298 4.83 -22.74 -11.44
N ILE A 299 6.16 -22.82 -11.37
CA ILE A 299 6.92 -22.98 -10.11
C ILE A 299 6.96 -21.67 -9.32
N ARG A 300 6.96 -20.52 -10.02
CA ARG A 300 7.09 -19.19 -9.41
C ARG A 300 5.84 -18.33 -9.50
N ASP A 301 4.97 -18.61 -10.46
CA ASP A 301 3.87 -17.77 -10.89
C ASP A 301 2.57 -18.57 -10.81
N ARG A 302 1.42 -17.89 -10.87
CA ARG A 302 0.10 -18.55 -10.93
C ARG A 302 -0.75 -18.08 -12.08
N GLU A 303 -1.77 -18.87 -12.41
CA GLU A 303 -2.74 -18.55 -13.45
C GLU A 303 -4.16 -18.88 -12.96
N ILE A 304 -5.09 -17.95 -13.15
CA ILE A 304 -6.54 -18.16 -13.06
C ILE A 304 -7.03 -18.45 -14.47
N ARG A 305 -7.47 -19.68 -14.72
CA ARG A 305 -7.89 -20.14 -16.04
C ARG A 305 -8.75 -21.40 -15.94
N GLY A 306 -9.74 -21.50 -16.81
CA GLY A 306 -10.55 -22.70 -16.97
C GLY A 306 -12.04 -22.36 -17.11
N ALA A 307 -12.88 -23.39 -17.20
CA ALA A 307 -14.29 -23.20 -17.53
C ALA A 307 -15.08 -22.55 -16.37
N GLN A 308 -14.71 -22.84 -15.12
CA GLN A 308 -15.37 -22.27 -13.93
C GLN A 308 -15.09 -20.79 -13.78
N THR A 309 -13.93 -20.29 -14.25
CA THR A 309 -13.61 -18.86 -14.25
C THR A 309 -14.58 -18.03 -15.07
N GLN A 310 -15.23 -18.67 -16.06
CA GLN A 310 -16.09 -18.06 -17.06
C GLN A 310 -15.39 -17.00 -17.91
N LEU A 311 -14.09 -16.73 -17.73
CA LEU A 311 -13.33 -15.69 -18.45
C LEU A 311 -13.39 -15.90 -19.96
N VAL A 312 -13.87 -14.89 -20.69
CA VAL A 312 -14.03 -14.96 -22.15
C VAL A 312 -12.96 -14.14 -22.87
N ASN A 313 -12.87 -12.85 -22.54
CA ASN A 313 -11.91 -11.91 -23.11
C ASN A 313 -11.60 -10.80 -22.09
N PRO A 314 -10.80 -11.10 -21.05
CA PRO A 314 -10.39 -10.11 -20.06
C PRO A 314 -9.49 -9.05 -20.69
N LYS A 315 -9.72 -7.78 -20.33
CA LYS A 315 -8.96 -6.61 -20.78
C LYS A 315 -8.29 -5.95 -19.57
N GLY A 316 -8.71 -4.74 -19.18
CA GLY A 316 -8.20 -4.05 -18.00
C GLY A 316 -8.72 -4.62 -16.68
N PHE A 317 -8.02 -4.33 -15.59
CA PHE A 317 -8.42 -4.70 -14.23
C PHE A 317 -7.83 -3.74 -13.21
N ALA A 318 -8.51 -3.64 -12.07
CA ALA A 318 -8.03 -2.93 -10.89
C ALA A 318 -7.93 -3.90 -9.71
N ILE A 319 -7.11 -3.55 -8.71
CA ILE A 319 -6.99 -4.31 -7.46
C ILE A 319 -7.55 -3.46 -6.31
N ALA A 320 -8.52 -4.02 -5.59
CA ALA A 320 -8.94 -3.54 -4.27
C ALA A 320 -7.98 -4.16 -3.24
N HIS A 321 -6.93 -3.44 -2.87
CA HIS A 321 -5.77 -4.00 -2.18
C HIS A 321 -6.09 -4.45 -0.76
N THR A 322 -6.76 -3.59 0.01
CA THR A 322 -7.19 -3.81 1.40
C THR A 322 -8.19 -4.96 1.47
N ALA A 323 -9.15 -4.99 0.54
CA ALA A 323 -10.17 -6.03 0.50
C ALA A 323 -9.69 -7.35 -0.14
N GLY A 324 -8.58 -7.31 -0.89
CA GLY A 324 -7.97 -8.47 -1.54
C GLY A 324 -8.77 -9.00 -2.73
N PHE A 325 -9.24 -8.11 -3.60
CA PHE A 325 -10.00 -8.50 -4.79
C PHE A 325 -9.43 -7.91 -6.07
N THR A 326 -9.41 -8.70 -7.14
CA THR A 326 -9.20 -8.22 -8.51
C THR A 326 -10.54 -7.94 -9.16
N ILE A 327 -10.69 -6.80 -9.82
CA ILE A 327 -11.89 -6.38 -10.56
C ILE A 327 -11.55 -6.39 -12.04
N VAL A 328 -12.12 -7.33 -12.80
CA VAL A 328 -11.70 -7.64 -14.17
C VAL A 328 -12.77 -7.19 -15.15
N ALA A 329 -12.40 -6.33 -16.11
CA ALA A 329 -13.22 -6.00 -17.27
C ALA A 329 -13.21 -7.17 -18.28
N ASP A 330 -14.27 -7.99 -18.28
CA ASP A 330 -14.43 -9.05 -19.27
C ASP A 330 -15.26 -8.55 -20.46
N ASN A 331 -14.55 -7.97 -21.43
CA ASN A 331 -15.11 -7.46 -22.67
C ASN A 331 -15.92 -8.51 -23.42
N GLY A 332 -15.48 -9.77 -23.41
CA GLY A 332 -16.11 -10.86 -24.17
C GLY A 332 -17.42 -11.35 -23.57
N ALA A 333 -17.63 -11.10 -22.27
CA ALA A 333 -18.81 -11.52 -21.53
C ALA A 333 -19.75 -10.36 -21.16
N GLN A 334 -19.40 -9.11 -21.49
CA GLN A 334 -20.15 -7.90 -21.13
C GLN A 334 -20.39 -7.79 -19.62
N ASN A 335 -19.38 -8.07 -18.81
CA ASN A 335 -19.49 -8.01 -17.36
C ASN A 335 -18.15 -7.70 -16.69
N LEU A 336 -18.24 -7.33 -15.42
CA LEU A 336 -17.12 -7.37 -14.49
C LEU A 336 -17.08 -8.73 -13.81
N LYS A 337 -15.88 -9.24 -13.56
CA LYS A 337 -15.65 -10.41 -12.71
C LYS A 337 -14.72 -10.09 -11.58
N VAL A 338 -15.02 -10.65 -10.41
CA VAL A 338 -14.22 -10.44 -9.21
C VAL A 338 -13.65 -11.75 -8.72
N PHE A 339 -12.35 -11.81 -8.48
CA PHE A 339 -11.66 -12.94 -7.85
C PHE A 339 -10.89 -12.44 -6.62
N GLY A 340 -10.69 -13.29 -5.61
CA GLY A 340 -9.77 -12.90 -4.55
C GLY A 340 -8.32 -12.86 -5.07
N THR A 341 -7.50 -11.99 -4.49
CA THR A 341 -6.10 -11.87 -4.88
C THR A 341 -5.29 -13.12 -4.55
N ALA A 342 -5.76 -14.05 -3.71
CA ALA A 342 -5.12 -15.36 -3.55
C ALA A 342 -5.68 -16.47 -4.47
N ALA A 343 -6.70 -16.19 -5.29
CA ALA A 343 -7.32 -17.20 -6.13
C ALA A 343 -6.38 -17.71 -7.24
N GLY A 344 -6.60 -18.94 -7.67
CA GLY A 344 -5.73 -19.62 -8.61
C GLY A 344 -6.33 -20.89 -9.20
N GLY A 345 -6.01 -21.21 -10.46
CA GLY A 345 -6.53 -22.38 -11.17
C GLY A 345 -7.90 -22.15 -11.81
N ASP A 346 -8.67 -23.23 -11.99
CA ASP A 346 -10.03 -23.19 -12.53
C ASP A 346 -11.04 -23.00 -11.39
N VAL A 347 -11.43 -21.74 -11.14
CA VAL A 347 -12.27 -21.37 -9.99
C VAL A 347 -13.39 -20.41 -10.41
N PRO A 348 -14.58 -20.46 -9.79
CA PRO A 348 -15.64 -19.49 -10.09
C PRO A 348 -15.29 -18.08 -9.58
N PRO A 349 -15.77 -17.01 -10.23
CA PRO A 349 -15.65 -15.66 -9.69
C PRO A 349 -16.45 -15.52 -8.39
N VAL A 350 -15.96 -14.67 -7.48
CA VAL A 350 -16.66 -14.25 -6.26
C VAL A 350 -17.94 -13.50 -6.61
N ALA A 351 -17.88 -12.63 -7.63
CA ALA A 351 -19.01 -11.86 -8.11
C ALA A 351 -18.93 -11.63 -9.62
N VAL A 352 -20.10 -11.50 -10.24
CA VAL A 352 -20.26 -11.13 -11.66
C VAL A 352 -21.24 -9.97 -11.74
N THR A 353 -20.82 -8.86 -12.35
CA THR A 353 -21.66 -7.65 -12.51
C THR A 353 -21.93 -7.42 -13.99
N ALA A 354 -23.17 -7.61 -14.43
CA ALA A 354 -23.55 -7.32 -15.81
C ALA A 354 -23.49 -5.81 -16.12
N LEU A 355 -23.08 -5.47 -17.34
CA LEU A 355 -22.96 -4.08 -17.80
C LEU A 355 -23.87 -3.80 -18.99
N SER A 356 -24.08 -2.52 -19.30
CA SER A 356 -24.92 -2.08 -20.42
C SER A 356 -24.23 -2.18 -21.80
N ALA A 357 -22.91 -2.30 -21.79
CA ALA A 357 -22.06 -2.51 -22.97
C ALA A 357 -20.77 -3.18 -22.52
N ASN A 358 -19.95 -3.65 -23.46
CA ASN A 358 -18.73 -4.34 -23.09
C ASN A 358 -17.76 -3.38 -22.39
N PRO A 359 -17.14 -3.79 -21.27
CA PRO A 359 -16.10 -3.00 -20.63
C PRO A 359 -14.77 -3.19 -21.34
N TRP A 360 -13.94 -2.15 -21.33
CA TRP A 360 -12.54 -2.25 -21.75
C TRP A 360 -11.59 -2.19 -20.55
N ASP A 361 -11.80 -1.22 -19.66
CA ASP A 361 -10.91 -0.96 -18.55
C ASP A 361 -11.65 -0.35 -17.35
N VAL A 362 -11.01 -0.34 -16.19
CA VAL A 362 -11.56 0.10 -14.92
C VAL A 362 -10.59 0.93 -14.10
N ALA A 363 -11.12 1.94 -13.39
CA ALA A 363 -10.38 2.68 -12.37
C ALA A 363 -11.11 2.56 -11.03
N TYR A 364 -10.40 2.12 -9.99
CA TYR A 364 -10.96 1.91 -8.66
C TYR A 364 -10.36 2.89 -7.64
N ASP A 365 -11.22 3.69 -7.03
CA ASP A 365 -10.94 4.54 -5.88
C ASP A 365 -11.31 3.78 -4.61
N GLU A 366 -10.31 3.17 -3.98
CA GLU A 366 -10.50 2.28 -2.84
C GLU A 366 -10.96 3.03 -1.58
N GLU A 367 -10.50 4.27 -1.35
CA GLU A 367 -10.89 5.06 -0.17
C GLU A 367 -12.38 5.39 -0.17
N SER A 368 -12.93 5.69 -1.34
CA SER A 368 -14.36 5.97 -1.52
C SER A 368 -15.19 4.72 -1.89
N ASP A 369 -14.55 3.55 -2.01
CA ASP A 369 -15.10 2.34 -2.64
C ASP A 369 -15.87 2.65 -3.93
N ARG A 370 -15.23 3.35 -4.87
CA ARG A 370 -15.85 3.80 -6.12
C ARG A 370 -15.16 3.20 -7.34
N LEU A 371 -15.94 2.54 -8.19
CA LEU A 371 -15.47 1.98 -9.44
C LEU A 371 -15.98 2.79 -10.63
N PHE A 372 -15.06 3.17 -11.53
CA PHE A 372 -15.36 3.69 -12.85
C PHE A 372 -15.04 2.64 -13.90
N VAL A 373 -15.91 2.47 -14.89
CA VAL A 373 -15.76 1.46 -15.95
C VAL A 373 -15.89 2.13 -17.30
N ALA A 374 -14.85 2.08 -18.13
CA ALA A 374 -14.90 2.54 -19.51
C ALA A 374 -15.59 1.50 -20.39
N LEU A 375 -16.63 1.92 -21.11
CA LEU A 375 -17.41 1.05 -21.99
C LEU A 375 -17.15 1.37 -23.46
N VAL A 376 -17.11 0.31 -24.28
CA VAL A 376 -16.85 0.40 -25.73
C VAL A 376 -17.97 1.11 -26.52
N ASN A 377 -19.09 1.44 -25.88
CA ASN A 377 -20.17 2.22 -26.47
C ASN A 377 -19.97 3.74 -26.28
N GLY A 378 -18.90 4.18 -25.62
CA GLY A 378 -18.61 5.58 -25.36
C GLY A 378 -19.07 6.08 -23.97
N ASP A 379 -19.66 5.25 -23.12
CA ASP A 379 -20.12 5.65 -21.79
C ASP A 379 -19.15 5.20 -20.70
N VAL A 380 -19.19 5.87 -19.54
CA VAL A 380 -18.56 5.39 -18.30
C VAL A 380 -19.66 4.97 -17.34
N SER A 381 -19.63 3.72 -16.87
CA SER A 381 -20.47 3.28 -15.74
C SER A 381 -19.75 3.56 -14.43
N VAL A 382 -20.49 4.07 -13.43
CA VAL A 382 -19.93 4.35 -12.12
C VAL A 382 -20.72 3.64 -11.04
N PHE A 383 -19.99 2.98 -10.15
CA PHE A 383 -20.51 2.27 -8.99
C PHE A 383 -19.97 2.97 -7.74
N ASP A 384 -20.85 3.39 -6.86
CA ASP A 384 -20.50 3.75 -5.49
C ASP A 384 -20.69 2.52 -4.59
N ASN A 385 -19.75 2.29 -3.68
CA ASN A 385 -19.74 1.16 -2.76
C ASN A 385 -19.66 -0.20 -3.50
N TYR A 386 -18.73 -0.31 -4.46
CA TYR A 386 -18.66 -1.47 -5.35
C TYR A 386 -18.25 -2.75 -4.63
N ILE A 387 -17.18 -2.73 -3.83
CA ILE A 387 -16.72 -3.90 -3.07
C ILE A 387 -17.65 -4.15 -1.87
N GLY A 388 -18.15 -3.09 -1.23
CA GLY A 388 -19.14 -3.18 -0.15
C GLY A 388 -18.68 -4.08 1.00
N ASN A 389 -17.42 -3.94 1.41
CA ASN A 389 -16.75 -4.79 2.39
C ASN A 389 -16.74 -6.30 2.04
N GLY A 390 -16.87 -6.66 0.76
CA GLY A 390 -16.81 -8.04 0.27
C GLY A 390 -18.12 -8.84 0.36
N THR A 391 -19.18 -8.28 0.94
CA THR A 391 -20.45 -9.02 1.19
C THR A 391 -21.53 -8.79 0.13
N ASN A 392 -21.41 -7.71 -0.66
CA ASN A 392 -22.39 -7.32 -1.68
C ASN A 392 -21.71 -6.75 -2.93
N ILE A 393 -20.63 -7.39 -3.39
CA ILE A 393 -19.80 -6.90 -4.48
C ILE A 393 -20.65 -6.68 -5.75
N GLY A 394 -20.70 -5.43 -6.23
CA GLY A 394 -21.49 -4.99 -7.38
C GLY A 394 -23.01 -5.00 -7.16
N GLY A 395 -23.50 -5.38 -5.98
CA GLY A 395 -24.93 -5.56 -5.71
C GLY A 395 -25.74 -4.27 -5.61
N GLY A 396 -25.07 -3.12 -5.49
CA GLY A 396 -25.70 -1.79 -5.62
C GLY A 396 -26.13 -1.45 -7.06
N GLY A 397 -25.62 -2.17 -8.05
CA GLY A 397 -25.81 -1.86 -9.47
C GLY A 397 -25.12 -0.56 -9.89
N ILE A 398 -25.32 -0.16 -11.15
CA ILE A 398 -24.75 1.08 -11.69
C ILE A 398 -25.41 2.27 -10.99
N SER A 399 -24.63 3.04 -10.22
CA SER A 399 -25.10 4.22 -9.49
C SER A 399 -25.38 5.39 -10.42
N ARG A 400 -24.53 5.56 -11.44
CA ARG A 400 -24.65 6.61 -12.47
C ARG A 400 -23.89 6.25 -13.75
N THR A 401 -24.24 6.94 -14.83
CA THR A 401 -23.58 6.79 -16.14
C THR A 401 -23.11 8.15 -16.61
N ILE A 402 -21.86 8.25 -17.07
CA ILE A 402 -21.33 9.48 -17.65
C ILE A 402 -21.22 9.29 -19.16
N THR A 403 -21.86 10.17 -19.92
CA THR A 403 -21.84 10.18 -21.38
C THR A 403 -21.21 11.49 -21.85
N PRO A 404 -19.95 11.49 -22.34
CA PRO A 404 -19.33 12.66 -22.96
C PRO A 404 -20.15 13.21 -24.14
N VAL A 405 -20.54 14.49 -24.05
CA VAL A 405 -21.27 15.22 -25.08
C VAL A 405 -20.59 16.54 -25.43
N ASN A 406 -20.89 17.09 -26.62
CA ASN A 406 -20.55 18.47 -26.94
C ASN A 406 -21.57 19.47 -26.36
N ALA A 407 -21.31 20.77 -26.52
CA ALA A 407 -22.20 21.84 -26.06
C ALA A 407 -23.61 21.81 -26.66
N ALA A 408 -23.81 21.11 -27.79
CA ALA A 408 -25.13 20.90 -28.39
C ALA A 408 -25.86 19.65 -27.81
N GLY A 409 -25.26 18.95 -26.85
CA GLY A 409 -25.80 17.75 -26.22
C GLY A 409 -25.65 16.48 -27.06
N ASN A 410 -24.91 16.53 -28.17
CA ASN A 410 -24.65 15.34 -28.99
C ASN A 410 -23.50 14.55 -28.36
N LYS A 411 -23.68 13.23 -28.25
CA LYS A 411 -22.62 12.31 -27.81
C LYS A 411 -21.40 12.43 -28.72
N VAL A 412 -20.24 12.65 -28.11
CA VAL A 412 -18.95 12.76 -28.83
C VAL A 412 -18.08 11.53 -28.62
N SER A 413 -18.25 10.84 -27.49
CA SER A 413 -17.55 9.60 -27.21
C SER A 413 -18.09 8.43 -28.02
N THR A 414 -17.20 7.56 -28.48
CA THR A 414 -17.52 6.46 -29.38
C THR A 414 -17.09 5.10 -28.85
N ASN A 415 -15.84 4.99 -28.37
CA ASN A 415 -15.28 3.72 -27.92
C ASN A 415 -14.23 4.00 -26.83
N LEU A 416 -14.69 4.08 -25.57
CA LEU A 416 -13.79 4.40 -24.45
C LEU A 416 -12.97 3.17 -24.07
N HIS A 417 -11.67 3.38 -23.89
CA HIS A 417 -10.71 2.35 -23.51
C HIS A 417 -10.05 2.70 -22.17
N GLY A 418 -8.86 3.32 -22.19
CA GLY A 418 -8.12 3.67 -20.98
C GLY A 418 -8.89 4.60 -20.06
N ILE A 419 -8.75 4.40 -18.75
CA ILE A 419 -9.44 5.19 -17.73
C ILE A 419 -8.57 5.38 -16.48
N ALA A 420 -8.48 6.63 -16.00
CA ALA A 420 -7.78 6.93 -14.77
C ALA A 420 -8.51 8.03 -13.99
N TYR A 421 -8.58 7.88 -12.66
CA TYR A 421 -9.24 8.83 -11.77
C TYR A 421 -8.23 9.44 -10.80
N SER A 422 -8.32 10.75 -10.59
CA SER A 422 -7.57 11.46 -9.55
C SER A 422 -8.55 11.83 -8.42
N PRO A 423 -8.60 11.07 -7.31
CA PRO A 423 -9.46 11.38 -6.18
C PRO A 423 -9.21 12.77 -5.62
N GLY A 424 -7.94 13.12 -5.41
CA GLY A 424 -7.55 14.41 -4.83
C GLY A 424 -7.96 15.64 -5.66
N ARG A 425 -8.17 15.50 -6.97
CA ARG A 425 -8.67 16.57 -7.86
C ARG A 425 -10.13 16.38 -8.25
N ASN A 426 -10.72 15.23 -7.92
CA ASN A 426 -12.03 14.78 -8.36
C ASN A 426 -12.20 14.92 -9.90
N LYS A 427 -11.20 14.44 -10.64
CA LYS A 427 -11.16 14.47 -12.11
C LYS A 427 -10.94 13.08 -12.67
N LEU A 428 -11.70 12.74 -13.72
CA LEU A 428 -11.56 11.50 -14.47
C LEU A 428 -10.95 11.82 -15.85
N VAL A 429 -9.97 11.03 -16.26
CA VAL A 429 -9.37 11.06 -17.59
C VAL A 429 -9.75 9.77 -18.29
N VAL A 430 -10.30 9.87 -19.49
CA VAL A 430 -10.65 8.70 -20.32
C VAL A 430 -10.15 8.90 -21.74
N THR A 431 -9.61 7.85 -22.34
CA THR A 431 -9.26 7.85 -23.76
C THR A 431 -10.39 7.25 -24.58
N ASP A 432 -10.55 7.77 -25.79
CA ASP A 432 -11.44 7.25 -26.81
C ASP A 432 -10.58 6.85 -28.00
N VAL A 433 -10.76 5.61 -28.46
CA VAL A 433 -9.98 5.10 -29.60
C VAL A 433 -10.59 5.44 -30.94
N GLY A 434 -11.80 6.03 -30.97
CA GLY A 434 -12.51 6.23 -32.21
C GLY A 434 -12.71 4.91 -32.95
N ALA A 435 -12.21 4.82 -34.18
CA ALA A 435 -12.11 3.56 -34.88
C ALA A 435 -10.84 2.78 -34.45
N ALA A 436 -10.99 1.50 -34.10
CA ALA A 436 -9.85 0.66 -33.74
C ALA A 436 -9.07 0.12 -34.96
N THR A 437 -9.65 0.16 -36.16
CA THR A 437 -9.08 -0.44 -37.37
C THR A 437 -9.37 0.37 -38.63
N ALA A 438 -8.51 0.23 -39.64
CA ALA A 438 -8.71 0.80 -40.98
C ALA A 438 -10.03 0.37 -41.64
N ALA A 439 -10.58 -0.79 -41.25
CA ALA A 439 -11.86 -1.28 -41.76
C ALA A 439 -13.06 -0.49 -41.20
N GLN A 440 -12.93 0.07 -40.01
CA GLN A 440 -13.95 0.91 -39.38
C GLN A 440 -13.86 2.37 -39.88
N SER A 441 -12.65 2.90 -40.03
CA SER A 441 -12.41 4.26 -40.54
C SER A 441 -11.03 4.37 -41.20
N PRO A 442 -10.89 5.08 -42.33
CA PRO A 442 -9.58 5.40 -42.88
C PRO A 442 -8.76 6.33 -41.96
N ASN A 443 -9.40 7.00 -41.01
CA ASN A 443 -8.77 7.94 -40.07
C ASN A 443 -8.47 7.33 -38.70
N PHE A 444 -8.60 6.00 -38.53
CA PHE A 444 -8.40 5.25 -37.27
C PHE A 444 -7.05 5.49 -36.56
N ASN A 445 -6.09 6.05 -37.29
CA ASN A 445 -4.78 6.41 -36.79
C ASN A 445 -4.70 7.88 -36.33
N THR A 446 -5.80 8.64 -36.34
CA THR A 446 -5.83 10.09 -36.05
C THR A 446 -7.10 10.54 -35.35
N ASP A 447 -8.04 9.63 -35.08
CA ASP A 447 -9.33 9.91 -34.46
C ASP A 447 -9.39 9.58 -32.96
N GLY A 448 -8.26 9.20 -32.37
CA GLY A 448 -8.10 9.00 -30.93
C GLY A 448 -8.19 10.32 -30.14
N ARG A 449 -8.69 10.26 -28.91
CA ARG A 449 -8.97 11.44 -28.08
C ARG A 449 -8.72 11.18 -26.60
N ILE A 450 -8.60 12.27 -25.84
CA ILE A 450 -8.69 12.29 -24.37
C ILE A 450 -9.83 13.21 -23.96
N TYR A 451 -10.68 12.76 -23.04
CA TYR A 451 -11.64 13.59 -22.34
C TYR A 451 -11.26 13.74 -20.86
N ILE A 452 -11.36 14.97 -20.37
CA ILE A 452 -11.21 15.30 -18.95
C ILE A 452 -12.59 15.64 -18.42
N ILE A 453 -13.02 14.94 -17.38
CA ILE A 453 -14.32 15.09 -16.74
C ILE A 453 -14.11 15.59 -15.31
N ASP A 454 -14.66 16.77 -15.03
CA ASP A 454 -14.63 17.38 -13.71
C ASP A 454 -15.74 16.80 -12.82
N ASN A 455 -15.48 16.79 -11.51
CA ASN A 455 -16.44 16.33 -10.50
C ASN A 455 -16.95 14.90 -10.75
N ALA A 456 -16.05 14.01 -11.20
CA ALA A 456 -16.39 12.65 -11.61
C ALA A 456 -17.05 11.80 -10.49
N SER A 457 -16.80 12.14 -9.23
CA SER A 457 -17.47 11.54 -8.07
C SER A 457 -18.98 11.82 -7.98
N ALA A 458 -19.53 12.76 -8.76
CA ALA A 458 -20.94 13.13 -8.67
C ALA A 458 -21.66 13.36 -10.01
N VAL A 459 -20.95 13.67 -11.09
CA VAL A 459 -21.60 13.94 -12.39
C VAL A 459 -22.29 12.70 -12.98
N ASN A 460 -23.39 12.92 -13.71
CA ASN A 460 -24.26 11.89 -14.26
C ASN A 460 -24.93 12.37 -15.56
N GLY A 461 -25.26 11.43 -16.44
CA GLY A 461 -25.89 11.64 -17.74
C GLY A 461 -24.95 12.27 -18.76
N ASN A 462 -25.50 13.17 -19.57
CA ASN A 462 -24.76 13.91 -20.58
C ASN A 462 -23.83 14.92 -19.92
N VAL A 463 -22.51 14.70 -20.03
CA VAL A 463 -21.47 15.53 -19.43
C VAL A 463 -20.64 16.16 -20.53
N ILE A 464 -20.46 17.48 -20.49
CA ILE A 464 -19.52 18.18 -21.37
C ILE A 464 -18.14 18.03 -20.72
N PRO A 465 -17.15 17.41 -21.39
CA PRO A 465 -15.78 17.37 -20.88
C PRO A 465 -15.26 18.78 -20.60
N SER A 466 -14.57 18.97 -19.48
CA SER A 466 -13.93 20.25 -19.16
C SER A 466 -12.79 20.55 -20.14
N ARG A 467 -12.19 19.49 -20.68
CA ARG A 467 -11.19 19.57 -21.74
C ARG A 467 -11.24 18.34 -22.64
N THR A 468 -11.03 18.56 -23.93
CA THR A 468 -10.86 17.51 -24.95
C THR A 468 -9.56 17.73 -25.70
N ILE A 469 -8.73 16.69 -25.79
CA ILE A 469 -7.51 16.70 -26.60
C ILE A 469 -7.74 15.74 -27.77
N GLU A 470 -7.73 16.28 -28.99
CA GLU A 470 -8.03 15.53 -30.20
C GLU A 470 -7.43 16.20 -31.43
N GLY A 471 -7.06 15.40 -32.43
CA GLY A 471 -6.56 15.89 -33.71
C GLY A 471 -5.22 15.28 -34.13
N PRO A 472 -4.73 15.59 -35.34
CA PRO A 472 -3.55 14.94 -35.90
C PRO A 472 -2.24 15.16 -35.11
N ALA A 473 -2.04 16.34 -34.52
CA ALA A 473 -0.84 16.67 -33.74
C ALA A 473 -0.73 15.85 -32.45
N THR A 474 -1.86 15.39 -31.90
CA THR A 474 -1.90 14.51 -30.72
C THR A 474 -1.14 13.19 -30.91
N GLN A 475 -0.94 12.77 -32.16
CA GLN A 475 -0.42 11.44 -32.46
C GLN A 475 -1.27 10.28 -31.93
N MET A 476 -2.45 10.53 -31.35
CA MET A 476 -3.36 9.48 -30.93
C MET A 476 -4.11 8.88 -32.13
N GLY A 477 -4.26 7.56 -32.11
CA GLY A 477 -5.09 6.78 -33.03
C GLY A 477 -5.86 5.77 -32.22
N ASN A 478 -5.16 4.84 -31.57
CA ASN A 478 -5.73 3.84 -30.67
C ASN A 478 -5.07 3.92 -29.28
N PRO A 479 -5.38 4.95 -28.47
CA PRO A 479 -4.94 5.10 -27.08
C PRO A 479 -5.67 4.12 -26.16
N VAL A 480 -5.13 2.90 -26.05
CA VAL A 480 -5.81 1.73 -25.47
C VAL A 480 -5.79 1.67 -23.95
N ASP A 481 -4.83 2.34 -23.32
CA ASP A 481 -4.67 2.37 -21.86
C ASP A 481 -3.82 3.58 -21.42
N MET A 482 -3.88 3.95 -20.14
CA MET A 482 -3.10 5.03 -19.56
C MET A 482 -2.77 4.83 -18.09
N ILE A 483 -1.71 5.50 -17.63
CA ILE A 483 -1.54 5.83 -16.21
C ILE A 483 -1.57 7.34 -16.02
N LEU A 484 -2.13 7.75 -14.89
CA LEU A 484 -2.20 9.15 -14.47
C LEU A 484 -1.32 9.34 -13.23
N ASN A 485 -0.36 10.26 -13.35
CA ASN A 485 0.54 10.64 -12.27
C ASN A 485 0.50 12.17 -12.10
N GLY A 486 -0.13 12.63 -11.02
CA GLY A 486 -0.34 14.05 -10.77
C GLY A 486 -1.11 14.71 -11.93
N THR A 487 -0.42 15.53 -12.74
CA THR A 487 -0.98 16.17 -13.94
C THR A 487 -0.45 15.59 -15.24
N GLU A 488 0.41 14.56 -15.18
CA GLU A 488 0.97 13.86 -16.32
C GLU A 488 0.15 12.60 -16.62
N VAL A 489 -0.24 12.41 -17.88
CA VAL A 489 -0.81 11.16 -18.36
C VAL A 489 0.14 10.51 -19.35
N ARG A 490 0.37 9.20 -19.17
CA ARG A 490 1.18 8.38 -20.06
C ARG A 490 0.27 7.37 -20.72
N ILE A 491 0.37 7.20 -22.03
CA ILE A 491 -0.61 6.50 -22.84
C ILE A 491 0.05 5.43 -23.70
N ALA A 492 -0.55 4.24 -23.73
CA ALA A 492 -0.25 3.20 -24.71
C ALA A 492 -1.00 3.51 -26.02
N GLU A 493 -0.26 3.97 -27.04
CA GLU A 493 -0.80 4.27 -28.36
C GLU A 493 -0.46 3.14 -29.34
N LYS A 494 -1.42 2.23 -29.51
CA LYS A 494 -1.24 0.99 -30.26
C LYS A 494 -1.21 1.17 -31.77
N ALA A 495 -1.99 2.09 -32.33
CA ALA A 495 -2.08 2.21 -33.79
C ALA A 495 -0.77 2.70 -34.39
N LYS A 496 -0.01 3.51 -33.65
CA LYS A 496 1.25 4.10 -34.11
C LYS A 496 2.51 3.51 -33.51
N ASP A 497 2.40 2.49 -32.65
CA ASP A 497 3.55 1.90 -31.97
C ASP A 497 4.29 2.95 -31.13
N LEU A 498 3.54 3.63 -30.25
CA LEU A 498 4.05 4.73 -29.43
C LEU A 498 3.61 4.61 -27.96
N LEU A 499 4.49 5.06 -27.08
CA LEU A 499 4.16 5.55 -25.75
C LEU A 499 4.16 7.07 -25.79
N LEU A 500 3.08 7.69 -25.34
CA LEU A 500 2.88 9.15 -25.37
C LEU A 500 2.84 9.71 -23.95
N ILE A 501 3.46 10.87 -23.74
CA ILE A 501 3.40 11.60 -22.47
C ILE A 501 2.78 12.97 -22.72
N TYR A 502 1.73 13.29 -21.97
CA TYR A 502 1.13 14.62 -21.90
C TYR A 502 1.24 15.15 -20.48
N ARG A 503 1.80 16.35 -20.34
CA ARG A 503 1.91 17.05 -19.07
C ARG A 503 0.81 18.08 -18.94
N ASN A 504 0.46 18.41 -17.70
CA ASN A 504 -0.56 19.40 -17.36
C ASN A 504 -1.91 19.09 -18.03
N ILE A 505 -2.31 17.82 -17.98
CA ILE A 505 -3.52 17.31 -18.65
C ILE A 505 -4.79 18.02 -18.18
N PHE A 506 -4.81 18.51 -16.94
CA PHE A 506 -5.95 19.21 -16.35
C PHE A 506 -6.05 20.70 -16.70
N ASP A 507 -4.99 21.32 -17.22
CA ASP A 507 -4.90 22.76 -17.41
C ASP A 507 -4.62 23.15 -18.87
N GLY A 508 -5.36 24.13 -19.38
CA GLY A 508 -5.19 24.67 -20.73
C GLY A 508 -6.39 24.43 -21.65
N PRO A 509 -6.32 24.91 -22.90
CA PRO A 509 -7.43 24.79 -23.84
C PRO A 509 -7.63 23.36 -24.32
N SER A 510 -8.83 23.08 -24.82
CA SER A 510 -9.08 21.91 -25.68
C SER A 510 -8.47 22.11 -27.07
N GLY A 511 -8.19 21.02 -27.79
CA GLY A 511 -7.79 21.07 -29.19
C GLY A 511 -6.72 20.06 -29.60
N ASP A 512 -6.11 20.35 -30.77
CA ASP A 512 -5.06 19.54 -31.38
C ASP A 512 -3.71 19.84 -30.73
N ILE A 513 -3.40 19.11 -29.66
CA ILE A 513 -2.25 19.33 -28.79
C ILE A 513 -1.29 18.17 -28.96
N ALA A 514 -0.03 18.45 -29.29
CA ALA A 514 1.00 17.43 -29.38
C ALA A 514 1.42 16.90 -28.01
N PRO A 515 1.83 15.62 -27.90
CA PRO A 515 2.42 15.08 -26.68
C PRO A 515 3.76 15.76 -26.39
N ASP A 516 4.10 15.92 -25.12
CA ASP A 516 5.40 16.43 -24.67
C ASP A 516 6.54 15.46 -25.00
N VAL A 517 6.25 14.15 -24.94
CA VAL A 517 7.21 13.09 -25.26
C VAL A 517 6.51 11.99 -26.07
N SER A 518 7.21 11.45 -27.06
CA SER A 518 6.74 10.36 -27.91
C SER A 518 7.86 9.35 -28.08
N ILE A 519 7.58 8.08 -27.76
CA ILE A 519 8.60 7.03 -27.63
C ILE A 519 8.13 5.81 -28.42
N PRO A 520 8.96 5.24 -29.31
CA PRO A 520 8.57 4.03 -30.03
C PRO A 520 8.40 2.83 -29.08
N GLU A 521 7.28 2.12 -29.19
CA GLU A 521 7.05 0.82 -28.57
C GLU A 521 6.12 -0.01 -29.44
N ILE A 522 6.38 -1.30 -29.64
CA ILE A 522 5.64 -2.09 -30.62
C ILE A 522 4.34 -2.59 -30.01
N LYS A 523 3.21 -2.04 -30.49
CA LYS A 523 1.85 -2.41 -30.10
C LYS A 523 1.67 -2.51 -28.57
N PRO A 524 1.94 -1.43 -27.81
CA PRO A 524 1.64 -1.40 -26.40
C PRO A 524 0.12 -1.53 -26.19
N GLU A 525 -0.29 -2.32 -25.21
CA GLU A 525 -1.70 -2.61 -24.88
C GLU A 525 -2.12 -2.02 -23.55
N SER A 526 -1.25 -2.12 -22.55
CA SER A 526 -1.52 -1.65 -21.21
C SER A 526 -0.23 -1.23 -20.53
N LEU A 527 -0.35 -0.33 -19.55
CA LEU A 527 0.78 0.11 -18.76
C LEU A 527 0.41 0.26 -17.28
N VAL A 528 1.35 -0.10 -16.42
CA VAL A 528 1.22 0.08 -14.97
C VAL A 528 2.50 0.63 -14.39
N ALA A 529 2.36 1.55 -13.43
CA ALA A 529 3.47 2.12 -12.69
C ALA A 529 3.86 1.18 -11.53
N GLU A 530 5.17 0.99 -11.33
CA GLU A 530 5.67 0.36 -10.11
C GLU A 530 5.35 1.27 -8.92
N LEU A 531 4.37 0.86 -8.11
CA LEU A 531 3.92 1.58 -6.92
C LEU A 531 4.73 1.26 -5.66
N SER A 532 5.78 0.44 -5.77
CA SER A 532 6.60 0.06 -4.63
C SER A 532 7.29 1.31 -4.08
N ASP A 533 6.85 1.76 -2.91
CA ASP A 533 7.34 2.93 -2.19
C ASP A 533 8.70 2.66 -1.50
N GLY A 534 9.42 1.62 -1.94
CA GLY A 534 10.60 1.09 -1.27
C GLY A 534 10.31 0.42 0.07
N ARG A 535 9.05 0.34 0.52
CA ARG A 535 8.60 -0.35 1.75
C ARG A 535 8.06 -1.75 1.46
N MET A 536 8.71 -2.51 0.58
CA MET A 536 8.72 -3.96 0.80
C MET A 536 9.34 -4.15 2.19
N ASN A 537 8.48 -4.21 3.21
CA ASN A 537 8.89 -4.20 4.59
C ASN A 537 9.73 -5.46 4.81
N ARG A 538 10.90 -5.28 5.40
CA ARG A 538 11.99 -6.27 5.40
C ARG A 538 11.82 -7.32 6.51
N GLY A 539 10.61 -7.80 6.72
CA GLY A 539 10.28 -8.64 7.86
C GLY A 539 8.88 -8.29 8.36
N VAL A 540 7.88 -8.63 7.56
CA VAL A 540 6.46 -8.34 7.87
C VAL A 540 6.04 -9.01 9.18
N THR A 541 6.71 -10.11 9.51
CA THR A 541 6.62 -10.96 10.70
C THR A 541 7.56 -10.52 11.84
N ASP A 542 8.62 -9.77 11.53
CA ASP A 542 9.67 -9.34 12.47
C ASP A 542 9.30 -8.03 13.18
N ILE A 543 8.33 -8.11 14.09
CA ILE A 543 7.87 -6.94 14.85
C ILE A 543 8.81 -6.69 16.03
N GLU A 544 9.61 -5.64 15.93
CA GLU A 544 10.66 -5.33 16.92
C GLU A 544 10.43 -4.05 17.72
N THR A 545 9.35 -3.32 17.45
CA THR A 545 9.04 -2.05 18.11
C THR A 545 7.66 -2.06 18.73
N THR A 546 7.56 -1.55 19.96
CA THR A 546 6.29 -1.37 20.67
C THR A 546 5.40 -0.29 20.06
N ALA A 547 5.90 0.44 19.05
CA ALA A 547 5.13 1.44 18.31
C ALA A 547 4.21 0.79 17.27
N THR A 548 4.47 -0.45 16.85
CA THR A 548 3.61 -1.16 15.90
C THR A 548 2.27 -1.47 16.56
N ILE A 549 1.18 -1.08 15.88
CA ILE A 549 -0.16 -1.41 16.35
C ILE A 549 -0.47 -2.83 15.87
N ILE A 550 -0.85 -3.69 16.81
CA ILE A 550 -1.27 -5.06 16.53
C ILE A 550 -2.79 -5.13 16.58
N ASP A 551 -3.41 -5.40 15.44
CA ASP A 551 -4.87 -5.55 15.35
C ASP A 551 -5.32 -6.84 16.01
N SER A 552 -4.59 -7.94 15.75
CA SER A 552 -4.88 -9.23 16.36
C SER A 552 -3.65 -10.16 16.48
N LEU A 553 -3.70 -11.01 17.50
CA LEU A 553 -2.94 -12.24 17.63
C LEU A 553 -3.79 -13.38 17.04
N VAL A 554 -3.26 -14.04 16.02
CA VAL A 554 -3.92 -15.16 15.34
C VAL A 554 -3.42 -16.48 15.89
N VAL A 555 -4.34 -17.41 16.18
CA VAL A 555 -4.03 -18.70 16.79
C VAL A 555 -4.66 -19.81 15.96
N THR A 556 -3.89 -20.79 15.50
CA THR A 556 -4.43 -22.05 14.95
C THR A 556 -4.67 -23.05 16.07
N SER A 557 -5.67 -23.90 15.93
CA SER A 557 -6.01 -24.90 16.93
C SER A 557 -6.58 -26.15 16.29
N ASN A 558 -6.12 -27.31 16.77
CA ASN A 558 -6.61 -28.59 16.28
C ASN A 558 -7.80 -29.10 17.10
N PRO A 559 -8.94 -29.42 16.46
CA PRO A 559 -10.13 -29.92 17.13
C PRO A 559 -9.89 -31.28 17.81
N PRO A 560 -10.64 -31.65 18.87
CA PRO A 560 -10.74 -33.03 19.31
C PRO A 560 -11.39 -33.91 18.22
N ALA A 561 -11.13 -35.21 18.23
CA ALA A 561 -11.56 -36.18 17.19
C ALA A 561 -13.08 -36.28 16.91
N THR A 562 -13.95 -35.55 17.63
CA THR A 562 -15.39 -35.51 17.37
C THR A 562 -15.97 -34.10 17.59
N GLY A 563 -16.54 -33.50 16.53
CA GLY A 563 -17.60 -32.49 16.64
C GLY A 563 -17.20 -31.01 16.67
N SER A 564 -15.99 -30.63 16.28
CA SER A 564 -15.60 -29.22 16.17
C SER A 564 -15.15 -28.88 14.76
N SER A 565 -15.64 -27.74 14.27
CA SER A 565 -15.12 -27.05 13.09
C SER A 565 -13.79 -26.39 13.45
N GLU A 566 -12.72 -26.74 12.74
CA GLU A 566 -11.38 -26.17 12.89
C GLU A 566 -11.39 -24.64 12.83
N PHE A 567 -10.66 -24.02 13.76
CA PHE A 567 -10.79 -22.59 14.03
C PHE A 567 -9.41 -21.93 14.02
N VAL A 568 -9.30 -20.90 13.20
CA VAL A 568 -8.26 -19.87 13.31
C VAL A 568 -8.84 -18.74 14.14
N ALA A 569 -8.34 -18.55 15.35
CA ALA A 569 -8.83 -17.55 16.28
C ALA A 569 -8.13 -16.22 16.10
N LYS A 570 -8.87 -15.12 16.26
CA LYS A 570 -8.29 -13.79 16.48
C LYS A 570 -8.49 -13.39 17.94
N LEU A 571 -7.39 -13.05 18.59
CA LEU A 571 -7.32 -12.52 19.95
C LEU A 571 -6.75 -11.11 19.91
N SER A 572 -7.13 -10.24 20.85
CA SER A 572 -6.33 -9.04 21.12
C SER A 572 -4.98 -9.42 21.76
N THR A 573 -4.03 -8.49 21.78
CA THR A 573 -2.75 -8.61 22.52
C THR A 573 -2.93 -8.80 24.03
N ASN A 574 -4.11 -8.55 24.58
CA ASN A 574 -4.49 -8.87 25.96
C ASN A 574 -5.24 -10.22 26.07
N LEU A 575 -5.10 -11.08 25.07
CA LEU A 575 -5.67 -12.43 24.97
C LEU A 575 -7.21 -12.49 25.05
N GLN A 576 -7.90 -11.39 24.75
CA GLN A 576 -9.36 -11.36 24.67
C GLN A 576 -9.84 -11.82 23.30
N ASN A 577 -10.87 -12.66 23.25
CA ASN A 577 -11.48 -13.11 22.01
C ASN A 577 -12.01 -11.94 21.18
N GLN A 578 -11.62 -11.87 19.91
CA GLN A 578 -12.17 -10.91 18.95
C GLN A 578 -13.04 -11.65 17.93
N ALA A 579 -12.44 -12.54 17.15
CA ALA A 579 -13.09 -13.17 16.01
C ALA A 579 -12.49 -14.53 15.65
N ALA A 580 -12.86 -15.02 14.47
CA ALA A 580 -12.92 -16.41 14.10
C ALA A 580 -12.84 -16.58 12.59
N PHE A 581 -12.03 -17.51 12.10
CA PHE A 581 -12.17 -18.03 10.75
C PHE A 581 -12.25 -19.55 10.79
N ASN A 582 -13.14 -20.12 9.99
CA ASN A 582 -13.44 -21.55 10.01
C ASN A 582 -12.97 -22.21 8.71
N THR A 583 -11.98 -23.09 8.79
CA THR A 583 -11.48 -23.81 7.61
C THR A 583 -12.51 -24.78 7.04
N SER A 584 -13.57 -25.09 7.78
CA SER A 584 -14.68 -26.00 7.39
C SER A 584 -14.21 -27.40 6.98
N ASN A 585 -13.12 -27.87 7.59
CA ASN A 585 -12.42 -29.11 7.21
C ASN A 585 -11.96 -29.12 5.73
N ALA A 586 -11.74 -27.94 5.13
CA ALA A 586 -11.07 -27.85 3.83
C ALA A 586 -9.67 -28.47 3.88
N VAL A 587 -9.07 -28.50 5.08
CA VAL A 587 -7.82 -29.14 5.41
C VAL A 587 -8.00 -29.99 6.70
N PRO A 588 -7.10 -30.95 6.96
CA PRO A 588 -7.26 -31.96 8.04
C PRO A 588 -6.76 -31.60 9.46
N SER A 589 -5.57 -31.02 9.60
CA SER A 589 -4.92 -30.67 10.89
C SER A 589 -4.06 -29.45 10.64
N LEU A 590 -4.33 -28.33 11.31
CA LEU A 590 -3.54 -27.10 11.18
C LEU A 590 -2.28 -27.22 12.02
N GLU A 591 -1.15 -26.75 11.49
CA GLU A 591 0.15 -26.83 12.18
C GLU A 591 0.67 -25.43 12.49
N ASN A 592 0.97 -24.61 11.48
CA ASN A 592 1.50 -23.26 11.67
C ASN A 592 0.71 -22.21 10.87
N VAL A 593 0.74 -20.94 11.29
CA VAL A 593 0.21 -19.80 10.53
C VAL A 593 1.22 -18.64 10.51
N THR A 594 1.35 -17.97 9.37
CA THR A 594 1.95 -16.63 9.28
C THR A 594 1.26 -15.79 8.20
N PHE A 595 1.69 -14.54 7.99
CA PHE A 595 1.13 -13.61 7.02
C PHE A 595 2.16 -13.07 6.04
N ASP A 596 1.72 -12.72 4.84
CA ASP A 596 2.49 -11.88 3.91
C ASP A 596 2.13 -10.38 4.06
N LEU A 597 2.88 -9.50 3.40
CA LEU A 597 2.62 -8.04 3.40
C LEU A 597 1.20 -7.68 2.95
N THR A 598 0.61 -8.53 2.11
CA THR A 598 -0.72 -8.32 1.59
C THR A 598 -1.82 -8.71 2.58
N GLY A 599 -1.48 -9.31 3.71
CA GLY A 599 -2.42 -9.78 4.74
C GLY A 599 -3.04 -11.14 4.43
N ASP A 600 -2.51 -11.87 3.45
CA ASP A 600 -2.90 -13.25 3.19
C ASP A 600 -2.23 -14.18 4.21
N ALA A 601 -2.99 -15.11 4.79
CA ALA A 601 -2.45 -16.08 5.74
C ALA A 601 -1.92 -17.31 5.00
N PHE A 602 -0.73 -17.77 5.39
CA PHE A 602 -0.15 -19.04 4.99
C PHE A 602 -0.26 -20.01 6.16
N ILE A 603 -0.94 -21.13 5.98
CA ILE A 603 -1.26 -22.07 7.04
C ILE A 603 -0.81 -23.48 6.63
N THR A 604 0.19 -24.05 7.31
CA THR A 604 0.56 -25.45 7.07
C THR A 604 -0.47 -26.38 7.68
N PHE A 605 -0.64 -27.54 7.02
CA PHE A 605 -1.51 -28.59 7.53
C PHE A 605 -0.99 -29.98 7.16
N ASP A 606 -1.38 -31.00 7.92
CA ASP A 606 -1.09 -32.40 7.59
C ASP A 606 -2.20 -33.38 7.98
N ASN A 607 -2.09 -34.63 7.52
CA ASN A 607 -2.91 -35.73 8.02
C ASN A 607 -2.03 -36.93 8.38
N ASN A 608 -1.63 -37.01 9.65
CA ASN A 608 -0.84 -38.13 10.18
C ASN A 608 0.40 -38.44 9.32
N ASP A 609 1.10 -37.40 8.84
CA ASP A 609 2.29 -37.53 8.00
C ASP A 609 2.07 -38.27 6.66
N THR A 610 0.86 -38.22 6.08
CA THR A 610 0.57 -38.88 4.78
C THR A 610 0.09 -37.94 3.68
N ASN A 611 -0.35 -36.74 4.02
CA ASN A 611 -0.81 -35.73 3.06
C ASN A 611 -0.66 -34.34 3.70
N GLY A 612 0.43 -33.65 3.37
CA GLY A 612 0.75 -32.32 3.87
C GLY A 612 0.49 -31.24 2.83
N GLY A 613 0.31 -30.01 3.29
CA GLY A 613 0.15 -28.87 2.39
C GLY A 613 0.24 -27.52 3.09
N VAL A 614 0.04 -26.48 2.29
CA VAL A 614 -0.14 -25.10 2.76
C VAL A 614 -1.48 -24.59 2.23
N LEU A 615 -2.30 -24.04 3.11
CA LEU A 615 -3.53 -23.32 2.78
C LEU A 615 -3.21 -21.82 2.78
N ILE A 616 -3.58 -21.13 1.72
CA ILE A 616 -3.42 -19.69 1.59
C ILE A 616 -4.82 -19.06 1.66
N VAL A 617 -5.08 -18.28 2.71
CA VAL A 617 -6.36 -17.63 2.97
C VAL A 617 -6.25 -16.14 2.71
N ASN A 618 -7.01 -15.67 1.72
CA ASN A 618 -6.98 -14.29 1.29
C ASN A 618 -7.48 -13.31 2.37
N ARG A 619 -6.65 -12.30 2.68
CA ARG A 619 -6.92 -11.19 3.61
C ARG A 619 -7.41 -11.61 4.99
N LEU A 620 -6.90 -12.73 5.50
CA LEU A 620 -7.31 -13.22 6.81
C LEU A 620 -6.84 -12.29 7.94
N ALA A 621 -5.74 -11.55 7.77
CA ALA A 621 -5.29 -10.57 8.77
C ALA A 621 -6.39 -9.52 9.04
N ASN A 622 -6.94 -8.94 7.98
CA ASN A 622 -7.81 -7.75 8.05
C ASN A 622 -9.30 -8.07 8.03
N SER A 623 -9.68 -9.21 7.44
CA SER A 623 -11.08 -9.55 7.14
C SER A 623 -11.33 -11.05 7.33
N ARG A 624 -12.45 -11.56 6.81
CA ARG A 624 -12.88 -12.98 6.86
C ARG A 624 -13.45 -13.47 8.19
N ASP A 625 -13.75 -12.57 9.12
CA ASP A 625 -14.35 -12.98 10.40
C ASP A 625 -15.72 -13.64 10.20
N GLY A 626 -15.87 -14.86 10.71
CA GLY A 626 -17.06 -15.69 10.55
C GLY A 626 -17.21 -16.34 9.18
N GLU A 627 -16.26 -16.14 8.26
CA GLU A 627 -16.26 -16.75 6.94
C GLU A 627 -15.58 -18.14 6.95
N THR A 628 -15.62 -18.78 5.78
CA THR A 628 -14.98 -20.07 5.51
C THR A 628 -14.07 -20.00 4.29
N VAL A 629 -13.26 -21.04 4.09
CA VAL A 629 -12.44 -21.19 2.88
C VAL A 629 -13.33 -21.18 1.64
N SER A 630 -12.89 -20.45 0.62
CA SER A 630 -13.56 -20.33 -0.68
C SER A 630 -12.53 -20.37 -1.81
N ILE A 631 -12.66 -21.32 -2.73
CA ILE A 631 -11.74 -21.45 -3.88
C ILE A 631 -11.75 -20.23 -4.81
N SER A 632 -12.79 -19.39 -4.74
CA SER A 632 -12.86 -18.12 -5.48
C SER A 632 -11.93 -17.04 -4.91
N ARG A 633 -11.39 -17.26 -3.71
CA ARG A 633 -10.53 -16.30 -2.98
C ARG A 633 -9.22 -16.92 -2.54
N ASP A 634 -9.25 -18.18 -2.12
CA ASP A 634 -8.21 -18.91 -1.42
C ASP A 634 -7.61 -20.00 -2.31
N ARG A 635 -6.44 -20.52 -1.95
CA ARG A 635 -5.78 -21.62 -2.69
C ARG A 635 -5.00 -22.54 -1.76
N THR A 636 -4.54 -23.67 -2.28
CA THR A 636 -3.64 -24.58 -1.56
C THR A 636 -2.40 -24.91 -2.37
N ILE A 637 -1.31 -25.26 -1.69
CA ILE A 637 -0.12 -25.94 -2.24
C ILE A 637 -0.17 -27.38 -1.72
N THR A 638 -0.51 -28.32 -2.60
CA THR A 638 -0.78 -29.72 -2.25
C THR A 638 -0.52 -30.63 -3.43
N GLY A 639 0.05 -31.80 -3.21
CA GLY A 639 0.25 -32.80 -4.25
C GLY A 639 1.58 -33.52 -4.11
N ALA A 640 1.86 -34.48 -4.97
CA ALA A 640 3.06 -35.30 -4.86
C ALA A 640 4.35 -34.53 -5.20
N ASN A 641 4.27 -33.53 -6.08
CA ASN A 641 5.43 -32.75 -6.52
C ASN A 641 5.85 -31.70 -5.49
N THR A 642 4.99 -31.35 -4.53
CA THR A 642 5.35 -30.40 -3.47
C THR A 642 6.41 -30.96 -2.55
N GLY A 643 6.43 -32.28 -2.34
CA GLY A 643 7.27 -32.92 -1.32
C GLY A 643 6.77 -32.71 0.12
N LEU A 644 5.59 -32.08 0.29
CA LEU A 644 4.97 -31.85 1.59
C LEU A 644 4.26 -33.10 2.09
N VAL A 645 4.71 -33.60 3.24
CA VAL A 645 4.20 -34.81 3.90
C VAL A 645 3.86 -34.52 5.36
N SER A 646 4.77 -33.88 6.10
CA SER A 646 4.61 -33.44 7.49
C SER A 646 5.14 -32.02 7.66
N PRO A 647 4.56 -31.03 6.95
CA PRO A 647 4.94 -29.65 7.14
C PRO A 647 4.64 -29.18 8.57
N LYS A 648 5.54 -28.37 9.14
CA LYS A 648 5.39 -27.79 10.48
C LYS A 648 5.48 -26.27 10.37
N GLY A 649 6.53 -25.65 10.89
CA GLY A 649 6.74 -24.21 10.84
C GLY A 649 6.97 -23.68 9.42
N LEU A 650 6.66 -22.40 9.23
CA LEU A 650 6.78 -21.71 7.96
C LEU A 650 7.13 -20.22 8.17
N GLU A 651 7.84 -19.62 7.23
CA GLU A 651 8.23 -18.21 7.25
C GLU A 651 8.02 -17.59 5.86
N VAL A 652 7.48 -16.37 5.79
CA VAL A 652 7.25 -15.66 4.52
C VAL A 652 8.32 -14.60 4.32
N ALA A 653 9.21 -14.86 3.37
CA ALA A 653 10.22 -13.91 2.91
C ALA A 653 9.65 -13.06 1.76
N ASP A 654 8.84 -12.06 2.11
CA ASP A 654 8.18 -11.17 1.14
C ASP A 654 9.18 -10.55 0.16
N ASN A 655 10.36 -10.13 0.62
CA ASN A 655 11.41 -9.53 -0.21
C ASN A 655 12.00 -10.48 -1.27
N LEU A 656 11.74 -11.79 -1.15
CA LEU A 656 12.16 -12.81 -2.12
C LEU A 656 10.97 -13.39 -2.90
N GLY A 657 9.74 -13.07 -2.49
CA GLY A 657 8.53 -13.69 -3.03
C GLY A 657 8.49 -15.19 -2.71
N LEU A 658 9.05 -15.59 -1.57
CA LEU A 658 9.15 -16.99 -1.15
C LEU A 658 8.47 -17.23 0.21
N VAL A 659 7.96 -18.45 0.38
CA VAL A 659 7.61 -19.03 1.68
C VAL A 659 8.52 -20.22 1.93
N PHE A 660 9.20 -20.22 3.07
CA PHE A 660 10.00 -21.33 3.55
C PHE A 660 9.12 -22.21 4.43
N VAL A 661 9.05 -23.51 4.11
CA VAL A 661 8.24 -24.48 4.85
C VAL A 661 9.16 -25.57 5.38
N THR A 662 9.11 -25.82 6.68
CA THR A 662 9.83 -26.94 7.27
C THR A 662 9.08 -28.23 7.02
N GLU A 663 9.71 -29.16 6.31
CA GLU A 663 9.23 -30.52 6.13
C GLU A 663 9.90 -31.40 7.17
N ASN A 664 9.14 -31.76 8.21
CA ASN A 664 9.64 -32.53 9.33
C ASN A 664 9.55 -34.04 9.09
N ASN A 665 9.28 -34.54 7.87
CA ASN A 665 9.19 -35.97 7.61
C ASN A 665 10.44 -36.74 8.07
N ALA A 666 10.24 -37.91 8.69
CA ALA A 666 11.34 -38.70 9.25
C ALA A 666 12.32 -39.25 8.18
N THR A 667 11.87 -39.42 6.95
CA THR A 667 12.65 -39.97 5.83
C THR A 667 13.13 -38.93 4.82
N THR A 668 12.40 -37.82 4.69
CA THR A 668 12.69 -36.75 3.72
C THR A 668 12.66 -35.37 4.39
N PRO A 669 13.41 -35.15 5.49
CA PRO A 669 13.41 -33.86 6.15
C PRO A 669 14.04 -32.80 5.24
N ALA A 670 13.40 -31.64 5.13
CA ALA A 670 13.86 -30.57 4.27
C ALA A 670 13.34 -29.21 4.74
N ILE A 671 13.93 -28.14 4.20
CA ILE A 671 13.29 -26.83 4.15
C ILE A 671 12.92 -26.62 2.69
N LEU A 672 11.63 -26.48 2.40
CA LEU A 672 11.08 -26.36 1.06
C LEU A 672 10.72 -24.90 0.81
N ALA A 673 11.31 -24.29 -0.21
CA ALA A 673 11.01 -22.91 -0.59
C ALA A 673 9.99 -22.90 -1.74
N PHE A 674 8.79 -22.40 -1.50
CA PHE A 674 7.79 -22.17 -2.54
C PHE A 674 7.70 -20.70 -2.87
N SER A 675 7.26 -20.35 -4.08
CA SER A 675 6.84 -18.97 -4.34
C SER A 675 5.62 -18.62 -3.49
N THR A 676 5.49 -17.36 -3.06
CA THR A 676 4.23 -16.87 -2.46
C THR A 676 3.05 -17.07 -3.41
N GLN A 677 3.31 -17.15 -4.71
CA GLN A 677 2.31 -17.37 -5.75
C GLN A 677 2.07 -18.86 -6.07
N ALA A 678 2.77 -19.81 -5.42
CA ALA A 678 2.61 -21.21 -5.77
C ALA A 678 1.18 -21.73 -5.49
N GLN A 679 0.75 -22.71 -6.28
CA GLN A 679 -0.59 -23.29 -6.19
C GLN A 679 -0.61 -24.75 -6.65
N GLY A 680 -1.56 -25.52 -6.12
CA GLY A 680 -1.81 -26.90 -6.52
C GLY A 680 -0.60 -27.82 -6.32
N ASP A 681 -0.47 -28.79 -7.22
CA ASP A 681 0.61 -29.78 -7.22
C ASP A 681 1.83 -29.23 -7.96
N VAL A 682 2.69 -28.51 -7.23
CA VAL A 682 3.83 -27.76 -7.77
C VAL A 682 5.11 -28.10 -7.03
N ALA A 683 6.23 -28.16 -7.74
CA ALA A 683 7.55 -28.33 -7.13
C ALA A 683 7.98 -27.06 -6.37
N PRO A 684 8.73 -27.19 -5.26
CA PRO A 684 9.36 -26.03 -4.64
C PRO A 684 10.36 -25.38 -5.60
N VAL A 685 10.56 -24.07 -5.45
CA VAL A 685 11.59 -23.30 -6.16
C VAL A 685 12.98 -23.91 -5.90
N PHE A 686 13.24 -24.28 -4.64
CA PHE A 686 14.38 -25.10 -4.24
C PHE A 686 14.09 -25.84 -2.93
N ALA A 687 14.91 -26.84 -2.61
CA ALA A 687 14.81 -27.61 -1.37
C ALA A 687 16.19 -27.71 -0.70
N THR A 688 16.25 -27.38 0.60
CA THR A 688 17.44 -27.55 1.42
C THR A 688 17.34 -28.85 2.21
N THR A 689 18.16 -29.83 1.85
CA THR A 689 18.18 -31.17 2.47
C THR A 689 19.40 -31.43 3.34
N ASN A 690 20.44 -30.60 3.25
CA ASN A 690 21.61 -30.69 4.12
C ASN A 690 21.34 -30.00 5.46
N LEU A 691 20.61 -30.69 6.34
CA LEU A 691 20.21 -30.22 7.67
C LEU A 691 21.17 -30.70 8.79
N GLY A 692 22.39 -31.11 8.42
CA GLY A 692 23.34 -31.70 9.36
C GLY A 692 22.81 -32.97 10.05
N GLY A 693 21.93 -33.72 9.39
CA GLY A 693 21.31 -34.94 9.92
C GLY A 693 20.16 -34.71 10.92
N ARG A 694 19.63 -33.49 11.01
CA ARG A 694 18.52 -33.13 11.91
C ARG A 694 17.21 -32.96 11.15
N ARG A 695 16.10 -32.96 11.89
CA ARG A 695 14.78 -32.63 11.34
C ARG A 695 14.39 -31.21 11.77
N PRO A 696 13.90 -30.36 10.85
CA PRO A 696 13.49 -29.01 11.17
C PRO A 696 12.07 -29.03 11.76
N TRP A 697 11.80 -28.12 12.70
CA TRP A 697 10.45 -27.88 13.21
C TRP A 697 9.92 -26.52 12.80
N ASP A 698 10.76 -25.49 12.89
CA ASP A 698 10.38 -24.12 12.57
C ASP A 698 11.56 -23.32 12.03
N VAL A 699 11.26 -22.19 11.40
CA VAL A 699 12.21 -21.33 10.70
C VAL A 699 11.90 -19.86 10.95
N ASP A 700 12.95 -19.06 10.96
CA ASP A 700 12.87 -17.61 11.00
C ASP A 700 13.96 -17.05 10.05
N TYR A 701 13.58 -16.14 9.16
CA TYR A 701 14.44 -15.64 8.09
C TYR A 701 14.62 -14.13 8.22
N GLU A 702 15.87 -13.72 8.45
CA GLU A 702 16.25 -12.32 8.56
C GLU A 702 16.81 -11.82 7.22
N PRO A 703 16.12 -10.90 6.52
CA PRO A 703 16.43 -10.57 5.14
C PRO A 703 17.58 -9.57 4.94
N ASN A 704 17.96 -8.75 5.92
CA ASN A 704 19.08 -7.79 5.78
C ASN A 704 20.44 -8.50 5.69
N SER A 705 20.66 -9.55 6.48
CA SER A 705 21.88 -10.36 6.43
C SER A 705 21.75 -11.62 5.56
N ASP A 706 20.57 -11.86 4.97
CA ASP A 706 20.24 -13.10 4.25
C ASP A 706 20.53 -14.32 5.14
N ARG A 707 19.86 -14.41 6.29
CA ARG A 707 20.14 -15.44 7.31
C ARG A 707 18.89 -16.20 7.67
N LEU A 708 18.97 -17.53 7.60
CA LEU A 708 17.94 -18.42 8.11
C LEU A 708 18.37 -19.06 9.42
N PHE A 709 17.52 -18.95 10.45
CA PHE A 709 17.57 -19.73 11.66
C PHE A 709 16.54 -20.87 11.59
N VAL A 710 16.91 -22.05 12.07
CA VAL A 710 16.04 -23.24 12.03
C VAL A 710 16.05 -23.93 13.38
N ALA A 711 14.90 -24.02 14.03
CA ALA A 711 14.74 -24.85 15.22
C ALA A 711 14.69 -26.32 14.81
N ALA A 712 15.56 -27.14 15.39
CA ALA A 712 15.63 -28.57 15.12
C ALA A 712 15.10 -29.41 16.30
N THR A 713 14.49 -30.54 15.96
CA THR A 713 13.85 -31.44 16.95
C THR A 713 14.83 -32.18 17.86
N ASP A 714 16.14 -32.07 17.60
CA ASP A 714 17.17 -32.54 18.51
C ASP A 714 17.55 -31.50 19.57
N GLY A 715 16.97 -30.31 19.56
CA GLY A 715 17.29 -29.24 20.51
C GLY A 715 18.34 -28.25 20.01
N ALA A 716 18.80 -28.32 18.77
CA ALA A 716 19.77 -27.39 18.20
C ALA A 716 19.10 -26.35 17.29
N VAL A 717 19.74 -25.19 17.11
CA VAL A 717 19.40 -24.24 16.05
C VAL A 717 20.43 -24.35 14.94
N LEU A 718 19.97 -24.59 13.72
CA LEU A 718 20.80 -24.54 12.52
C LEU A 718 20.80 -23.11 11.99
N VAL A 719 21.96 -22.57 11.62
CA VAL A 719 22.06 -21.23 11.06
C VAL A 719 22.69 -21.28 9.68
N TYR A 720 22.02 -20.67 8.71
CA TYR A 720 22.48 -20.55 7.33
C TYR A 720 22.67 -19.07 7.02
N ASP A 721 23.91 -18.59 6.95
CA ASP A 721 24.17 -17.27 6.36
C ASP A 721 24.15 -17.38 4.84
N ARG A 722 23.75 -16.28 4.19
CA ARG A 722 23.58 -16.16 2.74
C ARG A 722 22.61 -17.21 2.22
N TYR A 723 21.50 -17.43 2.93
CA TYR A 723 20.60 -18.55 2.68
C TYR A 723 19.94 -18.48 1.30
N ALA A 724 19.32 -17.36 0.92
CA ALA A 724 18.72 -17.16 -0.40
C ALA A 724 19.75 -17.31 -1.52
N ALA A 725 20.98 -16.84 -1.31
CA ALA A 725 22.04 -16.96 -2.30
C ALA A 725 22.61 -18.38 -2.44
N THR A 726 22.64 -19.17 -1.36
CA THR A 726 23.26 -20.50 -1.35
C THR A 726 22.27 -21.65 -1.35
N GLN A 727 20.98 -21.36 -1.09
CA GLN A 727 19.88 -22.31 -0.96
C GLN A 727 20.18 -23.42 0.06
N GLY A 728 21.02 -23.11 1.05
CA GLY A 728 21.50 -24.05 2.06
C GLY A 728 22.30 -25.24 1.51
N ALA A 729 22.79 -25.20 0.27
CA ALA A 729 23.45 -26.33 -0.40
C ALA A 729 24.68 -26.87 0.36
N ASN A 730 25.39 -26.00 1.09
CA ASN A 730 26.59 -26.36 1.85
C ASN A 730 26.29 -26.85 3.28
N GLY A 731 25.02 -26.92 3.66
CA GLY A 731 24.61 -27.20 5.04
C GLY A 731 24.71 -25.98 5.96
N PRO A 732 24.40 -26.17 7.26
CA PRO A 732 24.41 -25.07 8.22
C PRO A 732 25.82 -24.50 8.37
N THR A 733 25.92 -23.18 8.28
CA THR A 733 27.17 -22.43 8.48
C THR A 733 27.69 -22.56 9.91
N ARG A 734 26.75 -22.65 10.86
CA ARG A 734 27.00 -22.89 12.29
C ARG A 734 25.79 -23.52 12.95
N VAL A 735 26.00 -24.04 14.15
CA VAL A 735 24.96 -24.67 14.97
C VAL A 735 25.02 -24.09 16.36
N ILE A 736 23.89 -23.62 16.88
CA ILE A 736 23.75 -23.15 18.26
C ILE A 736 23.08 -24.25 19.06
N THR A 737 23.67 -24.61 20.20
CA THR A 737 23.13 -25.60 21.14
C THR A 737 22.93 -24.91 22.49
N PRO A 738 21.68 -24.61 22.88
CA PRO A 738 21.36 -24.07 24.19
C PRO A 738 21.95 -24.94 25.31
N SER A 739 22.70 -24.30 26.21
CA SER A 739 23.44 -24.96 27.28
C SER A 739 23.36 -24.20 28.60
N ASP A 740 23.73 -24.88 29.68
CA ASP A 740 23.96 -24.25 30.98
C ASP A 740 25.28 -23.46 31.00
N VAL A 741 25.57 -22.79 32.11
CA VAL A 741 26.82 -22.03 32.32
C VAL A 741 28.08 -22.90 32.32
N SER A 742 27.93 -24.22 32.45
CA SER A 742 29.03 -25.20 32.38
C SER A 742 29.22 -25.76 30.96
N GLY A 743 28.41 -25.32 29.99
CA GLY A 743 28.44 -25.79 28.61
C GLY A 743 27.76 -27.14 28.38
N ASN A 744 26.97 -27.65 29.33
CA ASN A 744 26.16 -28.85 29.12
C ASN A 744 24.88 -28.47 28.39
N LYS A 745 24.52 -29.23 27.34
CA LYS A 745 23.27 -29.04 26.61
C LYS A 745 22.07 -29.18 27.55
N ILE A 746 21.12 -28.25 27.45
CA ILE A 746 19.87 -28.27 28.24
C ILE A 746 18.60 -28.30 27.37
N SER A 747 18.70 -27.89 26.10
CA SER A 747 17.61 -28.07 25.15
C SER A 747 17.41 -29.55 24.79
N VAL A 748 16.19 -29.91 24.46
CA VAL A 748 15.77 -31.27 24.15
C VAL A 748 15.13 -31.33 22.77
N ASN A 749 14.13 -30.48 22.51
CA ASN A 749 13.31 -30.53 21.31
C ASN A 749 12.76 -29.13 20.99
N LEU A 750 13.53 -28.34 20.23
CA LEU A 750 13.14 -26.97 19.89
C LEU A 750 11.99 -26.98 18.89
N HIS A 751 11.04 -26.07 19.08
CA HIS A 751 9.89 -25.90 18.21
C HIS A 751 9.82 -24.47 17.67
N GLY A 752 9.17 -23.54 18.37
CA GLY A 752 9.06 -22.15 17.92
C GLY A 752 10.37 -21.36 18.03
N ILE A 753 10.61 -20.46 17.08
CA ILE A 753 11.82 -19.65 16.94
C ILE A 753 11.47 -18.25 16.43
N ILE A 754 12.06 -17.21 17.03
CA ILE A 754 11.96 -15.82 16.54
C ILE A 754 13.32 -15.15 16.71
N TYR A 755 13.85 -14.51 15.67
CA TYR A 755 15.02 -13.65 15.77
C TYR A 755 14.61 -12.18 15.90
N VAL A 756 15.26 -11.46 16.82
CA VAL A 756 15.04 -10.04 17.07
C VAL A 756 16.34 -9.30 16.73
N GLU A 757 16.40 -8.73 15.53
CA GLU A 757 17.56 -8.04 14.93
C GLU A 757 18.06 -6.90 15.81
N SER A 758 17.16 -6.02 16.26
CA SER A 758 17.47 -4.84 17.08
C SER A 758 18.21 -5.15 18.38
N SER A 759 18.08 -6.37 18.89
CA SER A 759 18.76 -6.84 20.10
C SER A 759 19.73 -8.00 19.86
N ASP A 760 19.91 -8.43 18.60
CA ASP A 760 20.67 -9.62 18.21
C ASP A 760 20.36 -10.84 19.10
N THR A 761 19.06 -11.13 19.25
CA THR A 761 18.57 -12.11 20.20
C THR A 761 17.69 -13.13 19.51
N LEU A 762 17.86 -14.41 19.86
CA LEU A 762 16.97 -15.49 19.43
C LEU A 762 16.10 -15.90 20.61
N LEU A 763 14.79 -15.86 20.41
CA LEU A 763 13.79 -16.43 21.31
C LEU A 763 13.45 -17.83 20.83
N LEU A 764 13.39 -18.78 21.76
CA LEU A 764 13.16 -20.18 21.45
C LEU A 764 12.15 -20.78 22.41
N SER A 765 11.34 -21.70 21.91
CA SER A 765 10.56 -22.64 22.72
C SER A 765 11.08 -24.06 22.58
N ASP A 766 11.07 -24.79 23.69
CA ASP A 766 11.46 -26.20 23.77
C ASP A 766 10.32 -26.97 24.42
N VAL A 767 9.84 -28.01 23.74
CA VAL A 767 8.74 -28.83 24.24
C VAL A 767 9.17 -29.88 25.26
N GLY A 768 10.48 -30.05 25.51
CA GLY A 768 10.97 -31.13 26.35
C GLY A 768 10.53 -32.49 25.79
N SER A 769 9.87 -33.29 26.64
CA SER A 769 9.18 -34.49 26.20
C SER A 769 7.77 -34.16 25.71
N ALA A 770 7.47 -34.52 24.46
CA ALA A 770 6.11 -34.38 23.90
C ALA A 770 5.00 -35.09 24.71
N MET A 771 5.36 -36.00 25.62
CA MET A 771 4.44 -36.74 26.50
C MET A 771 4.27 -36.10 27.88
N SER A 772 4.97 -35.01 28.16
CA SER A 772 4.94 -34.30 29.43
C SER A 772 4.22 -32.96 29.26
N ALA A 773 3.56 -32.53 30.32
CA ALA A 773 2.83 -31.28 30.37
C ALA A 773 3.53 -30.24 31.26
N THR A 774 4.78 -30.49 31.67
CA THR A 774 5.44 -29.73 32.73
C THR A 774 6.95 -29.49 32.54
N ASP A 775 7.56 -30.00 31.46
CA ASP A 775 9.01 -29.89 31.21
C ASP A 775 9.34 -29.00 30.00
N GLY A 776 8.35 -28.25 29.51
CA GLY A 776 8.55 -27.24 28.47
C GLY A 776 9.37 -26.05 28.98
N GLN A 777 10.10 -25.42 28.07
CA GLN A 777 11.01 -24.33 28.39
C GLN A 777 10.95 -23.22 27.34
N LEU A 778 11.29 -22.01 27.73
CA LEU A 778 11.61 -20.90 26.83
C LEU A 778 13.08 -20.53 27.01
N PHE A 779 13.78 -20.20 25.93
CA PHE A 779 15.17 -19.74 25.98
C PHE A 779 15.36 -18.40 25.28
N VAL A 780 16.33 -17.65 25.78
CA VAL A 780 16.86 -16.42 25.18
C VAL A 780 18.34 -16.63 24.89
N VAL A 781 18.70 -16.51 23.61
CA VAL A 781 20.07 -16.60 23.11
C VAL A 781 20.53 -15.21 22.66
N ASN A 782 21.49 -14.63 23.38
CA ASN A 782 22.05 -13.33 23.00
C ASN A 782 23.18 -13.49 21.98
N ASN A 783 23.41 -12.44 21.18
CA ASN A 783 24.42 -12.40 20.11
C ASN A 783 24.22 -13.52 19.09
N ALA A 784 22.96 -13.84 18.77
CA ALA A 784 22.60 -15.00 17.96
C ALA A 784 23.21 -14.95 16.55
N SER A 785 23.44 -13.75 16.01
CA SER A 785 24.13 -13.49 14.76
C SER A 785 25.53 -14.09 14.69
N THR A 786 26.23 -14.25 15.82
CA THR A 786 27.61 -14.79 15.90
C THR A 786 27.74 -16.05 16.75
N ALA A 787 26.69 -16.41 17.48
CA ALA A 787 26.66 -17.54 18.39
C ALA A 787 26.91 -18.89 17.67
N ASN A 788 27.71 -19.77 18.27
CA ASN A 788 28.07 -21.07 17.71
C ASN A 788 28.47 -22.07 18.81
N GLY A 789 28.20 -23.36 18.58
CA GLY A 789 28.49 -24.42 19.53
C GLY A 789 27.53 -24.42 20.72
N ASN A 790 28.04 -24.82 21.89
CA ASN A 790 27.26 -24.77 23.12
C ASN A 790 27.22 -23.33 23.64
N VAL A 791 26.02 -22.75 23.66
CA VAL A 791 25.79 -21.35 24.03
C VAL A 791 25.03 -21.32 25.33
N SER A 792 25.57 -20.63 26.34
CA SER A 792 24.87 -20.51 27.62
C SER A 792 23.65 -19.62 27.43
N VAL A 793 22.47 -20.12 27.78
CA VAL A 793 21.20 -19.41 27.61
C VAL A 793 20.59 -19.04 28.95
N ARG A 794 19.69 -18.07 28.93
CA ARG A 794 18.74 -17.83 30.01
C ARG A 794 17.37 -18.32 29.59
N GLY A 795 16.52 -18.70 30.53
CA GLY A 795 15.22 -19.25 30.15
C GLY A 795 14.18 -19.29 31.25
N ILE A 796 12.98 -19.69 30.87
CA ILE A 796 11.83 -19.90 31.77
C ILE A 796 11.44 -21.36 31.73
N ALA A 797 11.35 -22.00 32.90
CA ALA A 797 10.82 -23.35 33.06
C ALA A 797 10.44 -23.62 34.52
N GLY A 798 9.56 -24.58 34.75
CA GLY A 798 9.18 -25.03 36.08
C GLY A 798 7.66 -25.01 36.31
N PRO A 799 7.20 -25.44 37.49
CA PRO A 799 5.78 -25.59 37.76
C PRO A 799 4.97 -24.28 37.66
N ASN A 800 5.56 -23.13 37.98
CA ASN A 800 4.86 -21.84 37.90
C ASN A 800 4.76 -21.32 36.47
N SER A 801 5.67 -21.72 35.56
CA SER A 801 5.59 -21.31 34.15
C SER A 801 4.42 -21.95 33.40
N MET A 802 3.95 -23.11 33.86
CA MET A 802 2.92 -23.92 33.22
C MET A 802 3.27 -24.37 31.78
N LEU A 803 4.55 -24.32 31.41
CA LEU A 803 5.03 -24.76 30.11
C LEU A 803 5.10 -26.28 30.07
N GLY A 804 4.30 -26.87 29.18
CA GLY A 804 4.36 -28.29 28.83
C GLY A 804 4.95 -28.46 27.45
N ASN A 805 4.13 -28.22 26.43
CA ASN A 805 4.53 -28.22 25.02
C ASN A 805 4.31 -26.82 24.42
N PRO A 806 5.19 -25.84 24.67
CA PRO A 806 5.20 -24.59 23.90
C PRO A 806 5.65 -24.90 22.47
N VAL A 807 4.69 -25.04 21.55
CA VAL A 807 4.92 -25.55 20.19
C VAL A 807 5.21 -24.44 19.17
N ASP A 808 4.90 -23.20 19.52
CA ASP A 808 5.14 -22.03 18.68
C ASP A 808 5.15 -20.74 19.49
N ILE A 809 5.81 -19.71 18.97
CA ILE A 809 5.98 -18.39 19.62
C ILE A 809 5.95 -17.23 18.62
N THR A 810 5.53 -16.05 19.07
CA THR A 810 5.65 -14.80 18.30
C THR A 810 5.89 -13.61 19.24
N TYR A 811 6.48 -12.52 18.75
CA TYR A 811 6.96 -11.40 19.56
C TYR A 811 6.52 -10.05 19.00
N ASP A 812 5.99 -9.16 19.84
CA ASP A 812 5.45 -7.85 19.42
C ASP A 812 6.37 -6.65 19.69
N GLY A 813 7.68 -6.90 19.88
CA GLY A 813 8.64 -5.88 20.28
C GLY A 813 8.77 -5.71 21.80
N ALA A 814 7.82 -6.23 22.59
CA ALA A 814 7.93 -6.28 24.06
C ALA A 814 7.50 -7.61 24.69
N ASN A 815 6.46 -8.25 24.17
CA ASN A 815 5.80 -9.40 24.76
C ASN A 815 5.97 -10.62 23.87
N LEU A 816 6.26 -11.76 24.50
CA LEU A 816 6.31 -13.06 23.85
C LEU A 816 4.98 -13.78 24.04
N TYR A 817 4.34 -14.16 22.93
CA TYR A 817 3.14 -14.98 22.92
C TYR A 817 3.53 -16.43 22.64
N VAL A 818 2.84 -17.36 23.30
CA VAL A 818 3.20 -18.79 23.25
C VAL A 818 1.95 -19.63 23.01
N ALA A 819 1.98 -20.48 21.99
CA ALA A 819 1.03 -21.57 21.81
C ALA A 819 1.46 -22.76 22.67
N GLU A 820 0.78 -22.99 23.79
CA GLU A 820 1.03 -24.13 24.66
C GLU A 820 -0.04 -25.20 24.45
N LYS A 821 0.40 -26.35 23.94
CA LYS A 821 -0.48 -27.42 23.45
C LYS A 821 -0.95 -28.38 24.55
N SER A 822 -0.08 -28.78 25.47
CA SER A 822 -0.36 -29.86 26.45
C SER A 822 -1.35 -29.43 27.54
N ASN A 823 -1.29 -28.17 27.94
CA ASN A 823 -2.13 -27.54 28.95
C ASN A 823 -3.28 -26.72 28.34
N ASN A 824 -3.41 -26.66 27.00
CA ASN A 824 -4.50 -25.97 26.29
C ASN A 824 -4.52 -24.46 26.57
N LEU A 825 -3.39 -23.79 26.39
CA LEU A 825 -3.21 -22.39 26.75
C LEU A 825 -2.56 -21.59 25.62
N VAL A 826 -3.04 -20.38 25.40
CA VAL A 826 -2.24 -19.31 24.79
C VAL A 826 -1.76 -18.43 25.92
N MET A 827 -0.47 -18.14 25.96
CA MET A 827 0.18 -17.41 27.04
C MET A 827 0.85 -16.14 26.52
N ARG A 828 1.05 -15.17 27.40
CA ARG A 828 1.87 -13.97 27.16
C ARG A 828 2.86 -13.78 28.29
N PHE A 829 4.13 -13.62 27.95
CA PHE A 829 5.22 -13.24 28.86
C PHE A 829 5.68 -11.83 28.48
N ASP A 830 5.56 -10.89 29.41
CA ASP A 830 5.86 -9.49 29.15
C ASP A 830 7.36 -9.25 29.37
N ASP A 831 7.99 -8.51 28.46
CA ASP A 831 9.36 -8.01 28.57
C ASP A 831 10.42 -9.09 28.81
N ILE A 832 10.25 -10.27 28.18
CA ILE A 832 11.04 -11.47 28.47
C ILE A 832 12.56 -11.25 28.33
N ILE A 833 12.99 -10.48 27.32
CA ILE A 833 14.41 -10.20 27.05
C ILE A 833 15.01 -9.44 28.23
N ASN A 834 14.39 -8.34 28.66
CA ASN A 834 14.91 -7.51 29.75
C ASN A 834 14.70 -8.19 31.11
N GLN A 835 13.56 -8.86 31.31
CA GLN A 835 13.25 -9.59 32.54
C GLN A 835 14.34 -10.62 32.84
N LEU A 836 14.80 -11.37 31.84
CA LEU A 836 15.84 -12.37 32.01
C LEU A 836 17.26 -11.77 32.09
N ALA A 837 17.48 -10.60 31.48
CA ALA A 837 18.76 -9.87 31.57
C ALA A 837 19.03 -9.31 32.98
N LEU A 838 17.98 -8.88 33.71
CA LEU A 838 18.09 -8.25 35.03
C LEU A 838 18.31 -9.23 36.19
N ILE A 839 18.12 -10.54 35.97
CA ILE A 839 18.25 -11.52 37.04
C ILE A 839 19.70 -12.02 37.10
N ASP A 840 20.48 -11.54 38.05
CA ASP A 840 21.82 -12.10 38.28
C ASP A 840 21.70 -13.56 38.77
N PRO A 841 22.21 -14.56 38.03
CA PRO A 841 22.20 -15.93 38.52
C PRO A 841 23.07 -16.00 39.77
N LEU A 842 22.51 -16.51 40.87
CA LEU A 842 23.30 -16.82 42.05
C LEU A 842 24.43 -17.79 41.66
N PRO A 843 25.61 -17.73 42.31
CA PRO A 843 26.65 -18.73 42.10
C PRO A 843 26.06 -20.13 42.33
N ASN A 844 25.96 -20.93 41.26
CA ASN A 844 25.38 -22.27 41.20
C ASN A 844 23.84 -22.39 41.03
N GLN A 845 23.10 -21.33 40.68
CA GLN A 845 21.74 -21.51 40.17
C GLN A 845 21.73 -21.69 38.65
N PRO A 846 20.92 -22.62 38.10
CA PRO A 846 20.74 -22.73 36.66
C PRO A 846 20.18 -21.40 36.12
N PRO A 847 20.57 -20.96 34.92
CA PRO A 847 20.07 -19.73 34.30
C PRO A 847 18.61 -19.85 33.82
N ILE A 848 17.85 -20.78 34.41
CA ILE A 848 16.46 -21.11 34.11
C ILE A 848 15.61 -20.74 35.32
N PHE A 849 14.57 -19.93 35.09
CA PHE A 849 13.76 -19.32 36.13
C PHE A 849 12.32 -19.83 36.08
N ASP A 850 11.74 -20.09 37.24
CA ASP A 850 10.36 -20.53 37.38
C ASP A 850 9.41 -19.33 37.45
N ILE A 851 9.11 -18.76 36.28
CA ILE A 851 8.35 -17.52 36.09
C ILE A 851 7.00 -17.85 35.47
N ALA A 852 5.91 -17.37 36.08
CA ALA A 852 4.56 -17.49 35.53
C ALA A 852 4.31 -16.52 34.37
N ALA A 853 3.48 -16.92 33.42
CA ALA A 853 2.99 -16.04 32.36
C ALA A 853 2.20 -14.85 32.94
N ASN A 854 2.31 -13.69 32.30
CA ASN A 854 1.59 -12.47 32.67
C ASN A 854 0.10 -12.59 32.37
N LEU A 855 -0.24 -13.17 31.20
CA LEU A 855 -1.60 -13.48 30.79
C LEU A 855 -1.69 -14.90 30.24
N MET A 856 -2.86 -15.52 30.40
CA MET A 856 -3.18 -16.82 29.82
C MET A 856 -4.66 -16.87 29.43
N VAL A 857 -4.96 -17.55 28.32
CA VAL A 857 -6.34 -17.87 27.91
C VAL A 857 -6.42 -19.33 27.48
N THR A 858 -7.51 -20.01 27.86
CA THR A 858 -7.73 -21.40 27.45
C THR A 858 -8.03 -21.49 25.96
N ARG A 859 -7.27 -22.33 25.25
CA ARG A 859 -7.50 -22.69 23.85
C ARG A 859 -7.25 -24.18 23.68
N ASN A 860 -8.15 -24.87 22.99
CA ASN A 860 -8.01 -26.31 22.83
C ASN A 860 -6.88 -26.61 21.84
N ARG A 861 -5.80 -27.22 22.32
CA ARG A 861 -4.64 -27.65 21.53
C ARG A 861 -4.19 -26.60 20.49
N PRO A 862 -3.77 -25.40 20.94
CA PRO A 862 -3.20 -24.42 20.04
C PRO A 862 -1.93 -24.99 19.42
N GLU A 863 -1.72 -24.69 18.14
CA GLU A 863 -0.60 -25.22 17.36
C GLU A 863 0.35 -24.10 16.93
N SER A 864 -0.17 -22.91 16.69
CA SER A 864 0.63 -21.74 16.31
C SER A 864 0.03 -20.41 16.76
N VAL A 865 0.89 -19.41 16.88
CA VAL A 865 0.58 -18.01 17.19
C VAL A 865 1.30 -17.08 16.21
N ALA A 866 0.58 -16.16 15.58
CA ALA A 866 1.16 -15.14 14.70
C ALA A 866 0.52 -13.77 14.93
N LEU A 867 1.25 -12.69 14.67
CA LEU A 867 0.75 -11.34 14.80
C LEU A 867 0.22 -10.82 13.46
N ALA A 868 -0.92 -10.14 13.49
CA ALA A 868 -1.47 -9.39 12.37
C ALA A 868 -1.40 -7.88 12.71
N PRO A 869 -0.33 -7.18 12.31
CA PRO A 869 -0.19 -5.75 12.50
C PRO A 869 -1.09 -4.93 11.57
N ASP A 870 -1.36 -3.68 11.94
CA ASP A 870 -2.25 -2.75 11.25
C ASP A 870 -1.77 -2.33 9.85
N TYR A 871 -0.47 -2.50 9.56
CA TYR A 871 0.10 -2.22 8.26
C TYR A 871 -0.10 -3.34 7.22
N LEU A 872 -0.56 -4.53 7.61
CA LEU A 872 -0.86 -5.58 6.64
C LEU A 872 -1.99 -5.13 5.71
N ALA A 873 -1.83 -5.37 4.41
CA ALA A 873 -2.76 -4.92 3.38
C ALA A 873 -2.95 -3.38 3.28
N ALA A 874 -2.18 -2.58 4.03
CA ALA A 874 -2.26 -1.12 3.96
C ALA A 874 -1.60 -0.63 2.68
N ARG A 875 -2.36 0.07 1.83
CA ARG A 875 -1.78 0.78 0.68
C ARG A 875 -1.02 2.01 1.19
N PRO A 876 0.17 2.32 0.65
CA PRO A 876 0.72 3.66 0.78
C PRO A 876 -0.28 4.65 0.16
N ARG A 877 -0.73 5.63 0.94
CA ARG A 877 -1.63 6.71 0.49
C ARG A 877 -0.98 7.56 -0.58
#